data_AF-A0A2V3ZVA2-F1
#
_entry.id   AF-A0A2V3ZVA2-F1
#
_cell.length_a   1.000
_cell.length_b   1.000
_cell.length_c   1.000
_cell.angle_alpha   90.00
_cell.angle_beta   90.00
_cell.angle_gamma   90.00
#
_symmetry.space_group_name_H-M   'P 1'
#
loop_
_entity.id
_entity.type
_entity.pdbx_description
1 polymer ?
#
loop_
_entity_poly.entity_id
_entity_poly.type
_entity_poly.pdbx_seq_one_letter_code
_entity_poly.pdbx_strand_id
1 'polypeptide(L)'
;MIINFIDFINKYCQLLSLEINKTEAAAKRDKLQSEILKLLYGFKGKIRTVREISLLLDVTDQTVRNKKATMLSDLSLILSSEEQKELYGYNKEEIDSLLLEVKKNKVLSIDYFAKLIKEKYDIDFDEYIGPFYLIFDIYNFTVRTPITHYLTDNTFIFTDESVDIKNFMDIAYATYIEVEANVIPIEEDDLIISVKSKLKNASNELIQLACNSLNEIESIDIRGIKYYQIIFHKLSAANDMAYRILFAKGDKMTLSEILKEINHKLIKTPRKRISKVSLNSQMNGDKKLIPLGKSGVWTLEEWGEENLSIFELITNTLTIHNKPLERDFIVNNIRKERPFIPAKSIHSYLYNKDYTQLKDGKYILTEWKTLYKKQLANKKKTQRAERENMVKDQIKQQIANMFNENNLAQINLNVIKNTLHRKYGYPKASIYKCISENNEFVSIETKSNRKIVEMKLSKESKEKPTKSTSVFISYSWDNEIYKEKVISFADFLRKKGFIADLDIKLMQEESAKDFNKLMHEGILKYDKVIVLLSDVYKQKAENFEGGVGKEYSYIIKDIVKNENKYVLASFENINTESISRIAPIEFSSRHIVDLQKDENSSFKVLFSKLTDSKEYIFSDVASETPVIDPKEIKPFTLK
;
A
#
# COMPACT_ATOMS: atom_id res chain seq x y z
N MET A 1 37.65 35.57 -1.94
CA MET A 1 38.35 34.29 -1.68
C MET A 1 38.77 33.50 -2.92
N ILE A 2 37.92 32.64 -3.50
CA ILE A 2 38.35 31.61 -4.47
C ILE A 2 38.84 32.17 -5.81
N ILE A 3 38.25 33.28 -6.29
CA ILE A 3 38.69 33.98 -7.51
C ILE A 3 40.15 34.44 -7.37
N ASN A 4 40.50 35.06 -6.23
CA ASN A 4 41.86 35.50 -5.96
C ASN A 4 42.85 34.31 -5.96
N PHE A 5 42.42 33.14 -5.48
CA PHE A 5 43.23 31.92 -5.55
C PHE A 5 43.40 31.42 -6.99
N ILE A 6 42.35 31.48 -7.82
CA ILE A 6 42.43 31.13 -9.23
C ILE A 6 43.39 32.07 -9.97
N ASP A 7 43.32 33.38 -9.72
CA ASP A 7 44.23 34.37 -10.29
C ASP A 7 45.68 34.12 -9.88
N PHE A 8 45.90 33.78 -8.61
CA PHE A 8 47.20 33.33 -8.10
C PHE A 8 47.74 32.13 -8.89
N ILE A 9 46.93 31.09 -9.09
CA ILE A 9 47.33 29.89 -9.84
C ILE A 9 47.57 30.19 -11.32
N ASN A 10 46.77 31.07 -11.93
CA ASN A 10 46.97 31.52 -13.31
C ASN A 10 48.30 32.26 -13.45
N LYS A 11 48.64 33.14 -12.52
CA LYS A 11 49.92 33.85 -12.48
C LYS A 11 51.10 32.90 -12.27
N TYR A 12 50.98 31.91 -11.39
CA TYR A 12 51.96 30.83 -11.24
C TYR A 12 52.19 30.08 -12.56
N CYS A 13 51.13 29.69 -13.26
CA CYS A 13 51.23 29.06 -14.57
C CYS A 13 51.89 29.96 -15.63
N GLN A 14 51.59 31.26 -15.62
CA GLN A 14 52.21 32.23 -16.52
C GLN A 14 53.73 32.34 -16.28
N LEU A 15 54.17 32.42 -15.02
CA LEU A 15 55.59 32.50 -14.68
C LEU A 15 56.36 31.22 -15.02
N LEU A 16 55.74 30.04 -14.84
CA LEU A 16 56.31 28.78 -15.33
C LEU A 16 56.54 28.81 -16.85
N SER A 17 55.66 29.50 -17.58
CA SER A 17 55.70 29.59 -19.06
C SER A 17 56.75 30.58 -19.59
N LEU A 18 57.37 31.40 -18.74
CA LEU A 18 58.43 32.31 -19.16
C LEU A 18 59.73 31.53 -19.43
N GLU A 19 60.34 31.76 -20.60
CA GLU A 19 61.59 31.11 -21.02
C GLU A 19 62.86 31.89 -20.61
N ILE A 20 62.68 33.06 -19.98
CA ILE A 20 63.77 33.97 -19.63
C ILE A 20 64.73 33.28 -18.65
N ASN A 21 66.03 33.27 -18.99
CA ASN A 21 67.11 32.65 -18.21
C ASN A 21 66.97 31.13 -17.96
N LYS A 22 66.19 30.41 -18.77
CA LYS A 22 66.03 28.96 -18.69
C LYS A 22 66.75 28.25 -19.82
N THR A 23 67.30 27.06 -19.53
CA THR A 23 67.72 26.13 -20.58
C THR A 23 66.49 25.57 -21.30
N GLU A 24 66.64 25.14 -22.56
CA GLU A 24 65.54 24.55 -23.34
C GLU A 24 64.88 23.36 -22.61
N ALA A 25 65.69 22.55 -21.93
CA ALA A 25 65.20 21.43 -21.11
C ALA A 25 64.40 21.89 -19.88
N ALA A 26 64.76 23.03 -19.27
CA ALA A 26 64.01 23.60 -18.15
C ALA A 26 62.69 24.23 -18.64
N ALA A 27 62.69 24.96 -19.75
CA ALA A 27 61.48 25.54 -20.33
C ALA A 27 60.45 24.46 -20.71
N LYS A 28 60.87 23.38 -21.38
CA LYS A 28 59.99 22.24 -21.72
C LYS A 28 59.40 21.58 -20.47
N ARG A 29 60.19 21.45 -19.41
CA ARG A 29 59.78 20.85 -18.14
C ARG A 29 58.72 21.68 -17.42
N ASP A 30 58.88 23.00 -17.36
CA ASP A 30 57.97 23.91 -16.68
C ASP A 30 56.64 24.05 -17.45
N LYS A 31 56.71 24.06 -18.79
CA LYS A 31 55.53 24.01 -19.65
C LYS A 31 54.71 22.74 -19.42
N LEU A 32 55.37 21.59 -19.34
CA LEU A 32 54.72 20.32 -19.01
C LEU A 32 54.07 20.35 -17.61
N GLN A 33 54.76 20.93 -16.62
CA GLN A 33 54.23 21.10 -15.26
C GLN A 33 52.97 21.98 -15.24
N SER A 34 52.97 23.10 -15.96
CA SER A 34 51.80 23.98 -16.07
C SER A 34 50.60 23.29 -16.76
N GLU A 35 50.84 22.56 -17.85
CA GLU A 35 49.77 21.82 -18.54
C GLU A 35 49.18 20.71 -17.65
N ILE A 36 50.02 19.98 -16.91
CA ILE A 36 49.57 18.97 -15.95
C ILE A 36 48.70 19.60 -14.85
N LEU A 37 49.11 20.74 -14.26
CA LEU A 37 48.32 21.47 -13.25
C LEU A 37 46.92 21.77 -13.79
N LYS A 38 46.87 22.38 -14.98
CA LYS A 38 45.62 22.84 -15.57
C LYS A 38 44.65 21.71 -15.87
N LEU A 39 45.16 20.54 -16.27
CA LEU A 39 44.35 19.36 -16.56
C LEU A 39 43.92 18.63 -15.28
N LEU A 40 44.80 18.52 -14.27
CA LEU A 40 44.49 17.85 -13.01
C LEU A 40 43.37 18.53 -12.22
N TYR A 41 43.32 19.86 -12.26
CA TYR A 41 42.40 20.67 -11.45
C TYR A 41 41.44 21.51 -12.29
N GLY A 42 41.34 21.25 -13.60
CA GLY A 42 40.30 21.85 -14.44
C GLY A 42 40.46 23.36 -14.70
N PHE A 43 41.65 23.93 -14.51
CA PHE A 43 41.93 25.32 -14.94
C PHE A 43 41.95 25.46 -16.47
N LYS A 44 41.95 24.34 -17.22
CA LYS A 44 41.81 24.27 -18.67
C LYS A 44 40.83 23.18 -19.06
N GLY A 45 39.54 23.47 -18.95
CA GLY A 45 38.46 22.55 -19.31
C GLY A 45 38.18 21.50 -18.22
N LYS A 46 37.88 20.26 -18.62
CA LYS A 46 37.47 19.20 -17.68
C LYS A 46 38.64 18.71 -16.83
N ILE A 47 38.40 18.48 -15.54
CA ILE A 47 39.30 17.74 -14.65
C ILE A 47 39.61 16.36 -15.23
N ARG A 48 40.90 15.99 -15.24
CA ARG A 48 41.39 14.72 -15.77
C ARG A 48 42.13 13.91 -14.70
N THR A 49 41.95 12.61 -14.75
CA THR A 49 42.71 11.66 -13.95
C THR A 49 44.17 11.60 -14.41
N VAL A 50 45.07 11.14 -13.53
CA VAL A 50 46.48 10.90 -13.86
C VAL A 50 46.63 10.06 -15.15
N ARG A 51 45.78 9.04 -15.31
CA ARG A 51 45.80 8.13 -16.46
C ARG A 51 45.35 8.81 -17.75
N GLU A 52 44.36 9.70 -17.70
CA GLU A 52 43.94 10.46 -18.89
C GLU A 52 45.00 11.47 -19.30
N ILE A 53 45.66 12.11 -18.33
CA ILE A 53 46.72 13.09 -18.61
C ILE A 53 47.95 12.40 -19.21
N SER A 54 48.30 11.21 -18.71
CA SER A 54 49.43 10.44 -19.25
C SER A 54 49.21 10.07 -20.72
N LEU A 55 47.98 9.69 -21.09
CA LEU A 55 47.58 9.48 -22.49
C LEU A 55 47.55 10.75 -23.32
N LEU A 56 47.05 11.85 -22.77
CA LEU A 56 46.87 13.09 -23.52
C LEU A 56 48.20 13.78 -23.85
N LEU A 57 49.19 13.64 -22.96
CA LEU A 57 50.48 14.31 -23.07
C LEU A 57 51.62 13.37 -23.50
N ASP A 58 51.31 12.10 -23.82
CA ASP A 58 52.28 11.06 -24.18
C ASP A 58 53.42 10.92 -23.15
N VAL A 59 53.06 10.88 -21.86
CA VAL A 59 54.00 10.68 -20.73
C VAL A 59 53.56 9.51 -19.85
N THR A 60 54.41 9.04 -18.95
CA THR A 60 54.03 7.98 -17.99
C THR A 60 53.22 8.52 -16.82
N ASP A 61 52.37 7.68 -16.22
CA ASP A 61 51.63 8.01 -14.99
C ASP A 61 52.57 8.47 -13.85
N GLN A 62 53.76 7.87 -13.77
CA GLN A 62 54.77 8.24 -12.78
C GLN A 62 55.31 9.65 -13.02
N THR A 63 55.52 10.04 -14.29
CA THR A 63 55.93 11.41 -14.63
C THR A 63 54.88 12.42 -14.20
N VAL A 64 53.59 12.14 -14.43
CA VAL A 64 52.49 13.01 -13.99
C VAL A 64 52.46 13.14 -12.45
N ARG A 65 52.61 12.04 -11.72
CA ARG A 65 52.67 12.04 -10.24
C ARG A 65 53.86 12.84 -9.71
N ASN A 66 55.05 12.64 -10.28
CA ASN A 66 56.26 13.37 -9.89
C ASN A 66 56.09 14.88 -10.13
N LYS A 67 55.48 15.25 -11.26
CA LYS A 67 55.17 16.65 -11.60
C LYS A 67 54.15 17.27 -10.64
N LYS A 68 53.08 16.55 -10.31
CA LYS A 68 52.12 16.95 -9.27
C LYS A 68 52.84 17.21 -7.94
N ALA A 69 53.66 16.27 -7.47
CA ALA A 69 54.38 16.41 -6.20
C ALA A 69 55.32 17.63 -6.19
N THR A 70 56.07 17.84 -7.27
CA THR A 70 56.96 19.01 -7.43
C THR A 70 56.16 20.31 -7.34
N MET A 71 55.09 20.41 -8.12
CA MET A 71 54.21 21.57 -8.17
C MET A 71 53.55 21.88 -6.82
N LEU A 72 53.07 20.86 -6.09
CA LEU A 72 52.49 21.07 -4.76
C LEU A 72 53.53 21.58 -3.76
N SER A 73 54.76 21.06 -3.82
CA SER A 73 55.88 21.55 -3.01
C SER A 73 56.19 23.02 -3.33
N ASP A 74 56.24 23.39 -4.61
CA ASP A 74 56.47 24.77 -5.05
C ASP A 74 55.37 25.71 -4.54
N LEU A 75 54.10 25.33 -4.73
CA LEU A 75 52.95 26.14 -4.31
C LEU A 75 52.88 26.29 -2.79
N SER A 76 53.19 25.24 -2.03
CA SER A 76 53.26 25.29 -0.57
C SER A 76 54.35 26.24 -0.07
N LEU A 77 55.53 26.22 -0.72
CA LEU A 77 56.62 27.15 -0.43
C LEU A 77 56.23 28.61 -0.71
N ILE A 78 55.58 28.87 -1.86
CA ILE A 78 55.10 30.21 -2.22
C ILE A 78 54.07 30.71 -1.18
N LEU A 79 53.15 29.84 -0.78
CA LEU A 79 52.08 30.17 0.16
C LEU A 79 52.54 30.29 1.63
N SER A 80 53.79 29.94 1.94
CA SER A 80 54.38 30.06 3.28
C SER A 80 55.32 31.27 3.42
N SER A 81 55.76 31.90 2.32
CA SER A 81 56.64 33.08 2.33
C SER A 81 55.88 34.38 2.07
N GLU A 82 55.91 35.34 3.00
CA GLU A 82 55.29 36.67 2.83
C GLU A 82 55.84 37.43 1.61
N GLU A 83 57.15 37.36 1.37
CA GLU A 83 57.81 38.00 0.23
C GLU A 83 57.34 37.42 -1.11
N GLN A 84 57.14 36.10 -1.17
CA GLN A 84 56.59 35.48 -2.38
C GLN A 84 55.10 35.75 -2.55
N LYS A 85 54.31 35.83 -1.47
CA LYS A 85 52.88 36.20 -1.56
C LYS A 85 52.68 37.58 -2.18
N GLU A 86 53.49 38.56 -1.79
CA GLU A 86 53.47 39.91 -2.40
C GLU A 86 53.78 39.86 -3.89
N LEU A 87 54.79 39.08 -4.31
CA LEU A 87 55.15 38.89 -5.72
C LEU A 87 53.97 38.36 -6.55
N TYR A 88 53.16 37.47 -5.97
CA TYR A 88 51.99 36.91 -6.64
C TYR A 88 50.69 37.72 -6.43
N GLY A 89 50.62 38.64 -5.46
CA GLY A 89 49.46 39.49 -5.22
C GLY A 89 48.29 38.78 -4.52
N TYR A 90 48.58 37.79 -3.68
CA TYR A 90 47.57 36.91 -3.09
C TYR A 90 47.40 37.17 -1.58
N ASN A 91 46.23 37.66 -1.16
CA ASN A 91 45.85 37.70 0.25
C ASN A 91 45.23 36.34 0.66
N LYS A 92 45.89 35.68 1.61
CA LYS A 92 45.59 34.32 2.06
C LYS A 92 44.68 34.27 3.29
N GLU A 93 44.40 35.39 3.94
CA GLU A 93 43.71 35.45 5.24
C GLU A 93 42.38 34.69 5.24
N GLU A 94 41.58 34.82 4.18
CA GLU A 94 40.28 34.14 4.05
C GLU A 94 40.43 32.62 3.93
N ILE A 95 41.39 32.14 3.13
CA ILE A 95 41.66 30.70 2.95
C ILE A 95 42.31 30.13 4.21
N ASP A 96 43.24 30.83 4.85
CA ASP A 96 43.85 30.36 6.10
C ASP A 96 42.83 30.31 7.24
N SER A 97 41.94 31.31 7.34
CA SER A 97 40.84 31.31 8.30
C SER A 97 39.91 30.12 8.08
N LEU A 98 39.51 29.88 6.83
CA LEU A 98 38.70 28.72 6.45
C LEU A 98 39.40 27.40 6.80
N LEU A 99 40.67 27.23 6.42
CA LEU A 99 41.39 25.98 6.65
C LEU A 99 41.62 25.73 8.15
N LEU A 100 41.85 26.78 8.93
CA LEU A 100 41.98 26.68 10.39
C LEU A 100 40.66 26.30 11.05
N GLU A 101 39.53 26.79 10.54
CA GLU A 101 38.20 26.37 10.97
C GLU A 101 37.93 24.90 10.62
N VAL A 102 38.20 24.50 9.36
CA VAL A 102 37.93 23.14 8.88
C VAL A 102 38.82 22.13 9.59
N LYS A 103 40.10 22.43 9.85
CA LYS A 103 41.04 21.57 10.60
C LYS A 103 40.55 21.18 11.99
N LYS A 104 39.74 22.00 12.66
CA LYS A 104 39.16 21.67 13.97
C LYS A 104 38.27 20.43 13.92
N ASN A 105 37.71 20.11 12.76
CA ASN A 105 36.82 18.96 12.60
C ASN A 105 37.58 17.65 12.45
N LYS A 106 38.87 17.66 12.05
CA LYS A 106 39.69 16.48 11.69
C LYS A 106 39.18 15.66 10.49
N VAL A 107 37.89 15.34 10.48
CA VAL A 107 37.17 14.69 9.39
C VAL A 107 35.81 15.37 9.22
N LEU A 108 35.41 15.67 7.99
CA LEU A 108 34.12 16.26 7.65
C LEU A 108 33.61 15.74 6.31
N SER A 109 32.31 15.82 6.03
CA SER A 109 31.79 15.52 4.68
C SER A 109 32.02 16.67 3.71
N ILE A 110 32.12 16.33 2.41
CA ILE A 110 32.11 17.30 1.32
C ILE A 110 30.83 18.14 1.36
N ASP A 111 29.68 17.55 1.68
CA ASP A 111 28.41 18.28 1.74
C ASP A 111 28.42 19.35 2.85
N TYR A 112 28.99 19.01 4.01
CA TYR A 112 29.21 19.98 5.08
C TYR A 112 30.16 21.09 4.65
N PHE A 113 31.28 20.74 4.00
CA PHE A 113 32.21 21.73 3.47
C PHE A 113 31.55 22.65 2.44
N ALA A 114 30.83 22.10 1.46
CA ALA A 114 30.13 22.86 0.44
C ALA A 114 29.11 23.81 1.05
N LYS A 115 28.34 23.34 2.03
CA LYS A 115 27.38 24.17 2.79
C LYS A 115 28.09 25.30 3.54
N LEU A 116 29.18 25.02 4.26
CA LEU A 116 29.96 26.00 5.00
C LEU A 116 30.46 27.12 4.08
N ILE A 117 31.02 26.75 2.93
CA ILE A 117 31.56 27.70 1.95
C ILE A 117 30.43 28.54 1.33
N LYS A 118 29.30 27.91 1.01
CA LYS A 118 28.13 28.62 0.46
C LYS A 118 27.56 29.61 1.46
N GLU A 119 27.42 29.23 2.72
CA GLU A 119 26.86 30.11 3.76
C GLU A 119 27.80 31.26 4.13
N LYS A 120 29.12 31.01 4.21
CA LYS A 120 30.09 32.00 4.68
C LYS A 120 30.60 32.94 3.60
N TYR A 121 30.71 32.44 2.35
CA TYR A 121 31.36 33.17 1.25
C TYR A 121 30.51 33.27 -0.01
N ASP A 122 29.28 32.73 -0.02
CA ASP A 122 28.38 32.66 -1.19
C ASP A 122 28.97 31.94 -2.41
N ILE A 123 29.96 31.08 -2.19
CA ILE A 123 30.65 30.33 -3.24
C ILE A 123 29.98 28.96 -3.41
N ASP A 124 29.67 28.58 -4.64
CA ASP A 124 29.22 27.23 -4.98
C ASP A 124 30.42 26.29 -5.12
N PHE A 125 30.47 25.23 -4.31
CA PHE A 125 31.59 24.28 -4.32
C PHE A 125 31.71 23.56 -5.66
N ASP A 126 30.58 23.20 -6.29
CA ASP A 126 30.57 22.38 -7.51
C ASP A 126 31.12 23.17 -8.71
N GLU A 127 30.93 24.49 -8.74
CA GLU A 127 31.49 25.38 -9.76
C GLU A 127 33.02 25.46 -9.66
N TYR A 128 33.58 25.37 -8.45
CA TYR A 128 35.01 25.54 -8.16
C TYR A 128 35.67 24.28 -7.59
N ILE A 129 35.15 23.10 -7.93
CA ILE A 129 35.61 21.82 -7.38
C ILE A 129 37.11 21.60 -7.59
N GLY A 130 37.62 21.88 -8.79
CA GLY A 130 39.04 21.75 -9.12
C GLY A 130 39.97 22.62 -8.26
N PRO A 131 39.74 23.94 -8.20
CA PRO A 131 40.44 24.83 -7.28
C PRO A 131 40.42 24.38 -5.81
N PHE A 132 39.29 23.91 -5.29
CA PHE A 132 39.23 23.40 -3.91
C PHE A 132 40.03 22.11 -3.71
N TYR A 133 40.00 21.17 -4.67
CA TYR A 133 40.85 19.98 -4.60
C TYR A 133 42.35 20.31 -4.68
N LEU A 134 42.73 21.36 -5.42
CA LEU A 134 44.11 21.86 -5.40
C LEU A 134 44.48 22.41 -4.02
N ILE A 135 43.59 23.20 -3.40
CA ILE A 135 43.78 23.66 -2.02
C ILE A 135 43.95 22.45 -1.10
N PHE A 136 43.06 21.46 -1.15
CA PHE A 136 43.16 20.26 -0.32
C PHE A 136 44.51 19.56 -0.48
N ASP A 137 44.97 19.33 -1.72
CA ASP A 137 46.27 18.72 -1.99
C ASP A 137 47.46 19.57 -1.47
N ILE A 138 47.39 20.91 -1.55
CA ILE A 138 48.45 21.81 -1.03
C ILE A 138 48.57 21.71 0.49
N TYR A 139 47.44 21.52 1.20
CA TYR A 139 47.40 21.43 2.67
C TYR A 139 47.37 19.98 3.19
N ASN A 140 47.70 19.01 2.33
CA ASN A 140 47.69 17.57 2.64
C ASN A 140 46.33 17.03 3.13
N PHE A 141 45.23 17.68 2.78
CA PHE A 141 43.91 17.13 3.06
C PHE A 141 43.62 15.99 2.09
N THR A 142 43.16 14.88 2.65
CA THR A 142 42.88 13.68 1.85
C THR A 142 41.39 13.53 1.67
N VAL A 143 40.92 13.44 0.42
CA VAL A 143 39.51 13.18 0.12
C VAL A 143 39.30 11.69 -0.17
N ARG A 144 38.31 11.07 0.48
CA ARG A 144 37.96 9.65 0.28
C ARG A 144 36.46 9.42 0.31
N THR A 145 36.00 8.59 -0.61
CA THR A 145 34.63 8.09 -0.68
C THR A 145 34.61 6.64 -0.18
N PRO A 146 33.68 6.24 0.71
CA PRO A 146 33.50 4.85 1.11
C PRO A 146 33.14 3.96 -0.07
N ILE A 147 33.62 2.72 -0.05
CA ILE A 147 33.27 1.70 -1.06
C ILE A 147 31.97 0.98 -0.69
N THR A 148 31.58 1.02 0.59
CA THR A 148 30.42 0.30 1.13
C THR A 148 29.11 0.93 0.66
N HIS A 149 28.18 0.12 0.14
CA HIS A 149 26.93 0.58 -0.47
C HIS A 149 26.01 1.36 0.47
N TYR A 150 26.16 1.20 1.79
CA TYR A 150 25.40 1.94 2.79
C TYR A 150 25.89 3.38 2.98
N LEU A 151 27.15 3.69 2.64
CA LEU A 151 27.78 4.99 2.86
C LEU A 151 28.23 5.66 1.55
N THR A 152 27.75 5.20 0.39
CA THR A 152 28.17 5.74 -0.92
C THR A 152 27.81 7.21 -1.13
N ASP A 153 26.80 7.71 -0.42
CA ASP A 153 26.39 9.12 -0.46
C ASP A 153 27.37 10.02 0.32
N ASN A 154 28.35 9.44 1.03
CA ASN A 154 29.33 10.19 1.81
C ASN A 154 30.64 10.33 1.03
N THR A 155 31.22 11.53 1.04
CA THR A 155 32.63 11.72 0.70
C THR A 155 33.27 12.55 1.79
N PHE A 156 34.35 12.05 2.37
CA PHE A 156 35.01 12.64 3.52
C PHE A 156 36.27 13.39 3.12
N ILE A 157 36.51 14.52 3.79
CA ILE A 157 37.73 15.29 3.78
C ILE A 157 38.44 15.04 5.11
N PHE A 158 39.62 14.42 5.06
CA PHE A 158 40.50 14.19 6.20
C PHE A 158 41.49 15.35 6.27
N THR A 159 41.41 16.14 7.33
CA THR A 159 42.27 17.32 7.55
C THR A 159 43.37 17.10 8.58
N ASP A 160 43.34 15.96 9.27
CA ASP A 160 44.32 15.56 10.27
C ASP A 160 44.95 14.22 9.83
N GLU A 161 46.25 14.25 9.54
CA GLU A 161 47.02 13.08 9.08
C GLU A 161 47.15 11.99 10.16
N SER A 162 46.87 12.30 11.43
CA SER A 162 46.87 11.31 12.52
C SER A 162 45.69 10.34 12.47
N VAL A 163 44.66 10.66 11.70
CA VAL A 163 43.47 9.81 11.54
C VAL A 163 43.76 8.71 10.51
N ASP A 164 43.86 7.47 10.96
CA ASP A 164 43.94 6.32 10.06
C ASP A 164 42.61 6.17 9.29
N ILE A 165 42.68 6.39 7.98
CA ILE A 165 41.51 6.42 7.09
C ILE A 165 40.76 5.09 7.11
N LYS A 166 41.47 3.96 7.07
CA LYS A 166 40.82 2.64 6.99
C LYS A 166 40.06 2.36 8.29
N ASN A 167 40.70 2.57 9.43
CA ASN A 167 40.09 2.41 10.74
C ASN A 167 38.90 3.37 10.94
N PHE A 168 39.02 4.62 10.50
CA PHE A 168 37.89 5.55 10.54
C PHE A 168 36.70 5.04 9.72
N MET A 169 36.93 4.51 8.51
CA MET A 169 35.85 3.98 7.65
C MET A 169 35.15 2.78 8.31
N ASP A 170 35.91 1.88 8.94
CA ASP A 170 35.35 0.73 9.67
C ASP A 170 34.51 1.20 10.88
N ILE A 171 34.99 2.19 11.63
CA ILE A 171 34.27 2.80 12.77
C ILE A 171 33.03 3.55 12.29
N ALA A 172 33.12 4.32 11.19
CA ALA A 172 31.99 5.06 10.64
C ALA A 172 30.87 4.12 10.20
N TYR A 173 31.22 3.02 9.55
CA TYR A 173 30.25 1.98 9.20
C TYR A 173 29.60 1.34 10.43
N ALA A 174 30.40 0.95 11.43
CA ALA A 174 29.85 0.39 12.68
C ALA A 174 28.93 1.39 13.40
N THR A 175 29.33 2.67 13.45
CA THR A 175 28.55 3.77 14.04
C THR A 175 27.22 3.94 13.31
N TYR A 176 27.23 3.98 11.98
CA TYR A 176 26.01 4.04 11.17
C TYR A 176 25.04 2.90 11.51
N ILE A 177 25.53 1.66 11.55
CA ILE A 177 24.70 0.48 11.85
C ILE A 177 24.08 0.57 13.25
N GLU A 178 24.83 1.02 14.25
CA GLU A 178 24.28 1.22 15.60
C GLU A 178 23.21 2.30 15.65
N VAL A 179 23.43 3.43 14.98
CA VAL A 179 22.43 4.51 14.93
C VAL A 179 21.19 4.08 14.14
N GLU A 180 21.37 3.35 13.03
CA GLU A 180 20.28 2.84 12.19
C GLU A 180 19.40 1.81 12.92
N ALA A 181 20.00 0.96 13.76
CA ALA A 181 19.27 0.01 14.58
C ALA A 181 18.31 0.68 15.59
N ASN A 182 18.55 1.96 15.91
CA ASN A 182 17.78 2.71 16.88
C ASN A 182 16.79 3.67 16.21
N VAL A 183 15.49 3.37 16.36
CA VAL A 183 14.42 4.22 15.82
C VAL A 183 14.31 5.53 16.59
N ILE A 184 14.72 5.60 17.84
CA ILE A 184 14.73 6.82 18.66
C ILE A 184 16.17 7.32 18.87
N PRO A 185 16.37 8.59 19.28
CA PRO A 185 17.70 9.08 19.59
C PRO A 185 18.41 8.20 20.63
N ILE A 186 19.61 7.75 20.30
CA ILE A 186 20.52 7.05 21.23
C ILE A 186 21.45 8.07 21.87
N GLU A 187 21.67 7.94 23.18
CA GLU A 187 22.62 8.80 23.91
C GLU A 187 24.06 8.56 23.43
N GLU A 188 24.90 9.59 23.43
CA GLU A 188 26.28 9.48 22.98
C GLU A 188 27.07 8.38 23.72
N ASP A 189 26.96 8.31 25.05
CA ASP A 189 27.68 7.32 25.84
C ASP A 189 27.21 5.89 25.53
N ASP A 190 25.91 5.67 25.42
CA ASP A 190 25.33 4.38 25.04
C ASP A 190 25.74 3.96 23.64
N LEU A 191 25.78 4.90 22.69
CA LEU A 191 26.25 4.66 21.33
C LEU A 191 27.73 4.25 21.32
N ILE A 192 28.58 5.00 22.05
CA ILE A 192 30.00 4.69 22.17
C ILE A 192 30.21 3.29 22.75
N ILE A 193 29.48 2.95 23.82
CA ILE A 193 29.54 1.63 24.44
C ILE A 193 29.12 0.55 23.43
N SER A 194 28.01 0.75 22.71
CA SER A 194 27.51 -0.22 21.74
C SER A 194 28.50 -0.46 20.60
N VAL A 195 29.04 0.61 19.99
CA VAL A 195 30.04 0.50 18.91
C VAL A 195 31.30 -0.21 19.41
N LYS A 196 31.83 0.17 20.58
CA LYS A 196 33.03 -0.45 21.15
C LYS A 196 32.84 -1.93 21.52
N SER A 197 31.63 -2.31 21.92
CA SER A 197 31.33 -3.72 22.22
C SER A 197 31.51 -4.62 20.99
N LYS A 198 31.24 -4.08 19.79
CA LYS A 198 31.38 -4.77 18.50
C LYS A 198 32.76 -4.57 17.87
N LEU A 199 33.36 -3.40 18.08
CA LEU A 199 34.67 -3.01 17.55
C LEU A 199 35.59 -2.54 18.70
N LYS A 200 36.26 -3.48 19.35
CA LYS A 200 37.02 -3.25 20.60
C LYS A 200 38.05 -2.12 20.56
N ASN A 201 38.66 -1.86 19.40
CA ASN A 201 39.71 -0.87 19.23
C ASN A 201 39.20 0.50 18.75
N ALA A 202 37.88 0.69 18.66
CA ALA A 202 37.31 1.99 18.27
C ALA A 202 37.58 3.04 19.35
N SER A 203 38.08 4.23 18.96
CA SER A 203 38.24 5.34 19.91
C SER A 203 36.94 6.15 20.02
N ASN A 204 36.69 6.74 21.19
CA ASN A 204 35.52 7.61 21.39
C ASN A 204 35.51 8.77 20.39
N GLU A 205 36.68 9.38 20.18
CA GLU A 205 36.84 10.50 19.26
C GLU A 205 36.46 10.11 17.82
N LEU A 206 36.91 8.97 17.31
CA LEU A 206 36.57 8.55 15.94
C LEU A 206 35.07 8.23 15.78
N ILE A 207 34.42 7.71 16.83
CA ILE A 207 32.96 7.50 16.83
C ILE A 207 32.23 8.84 16.78
N GLN A 208 32.65 9.82 17.58
CA GLN A 208 32.08 11.17 17.57
C GLN A 208 32.31 11.87 16.22
N LEU A 209 33.51 11.75 15.65
CA LEU A 209 33.83 12.26 14.31
C LEU A 209 32.96 11.61 13.24
N ALA A 210 32.74 10.29 13.30
CA ALA A 210 31.83 9.61 12.40
C ALA A 210 30.39 10.17 12.52
N CYS A 211 29.87 10.32 13.74
CA CYS A 211 28.53 10.87 13.95
C CYS A 211 28.36 12.29 13.39
N ASN A 212 29.40 13.12 13.48
CA ASN A 212 29.35 14.51 13.00
C ASN A 212 29.62 14.64 11.48
N SER A 213 30.19 13.62 10.85
CA SER A 213 30.57 13.66 9.43
C SER A 213 29.65 12.83 8.52
N LEU A 214 28.88 11.90 9.07
CA LEU A 214 27.93 11.09 8.30
C LEU A 214 26.67 11.89 7.94
N ASN A 215 26.34 11.93 6.65
CA ASN A 215 25.19 12.65 6.12
C ASN A 215 23.85 12.05 6.55
N GLU A 216 23.83 10.79 6.98
CA GLU A 216 22.62 10.08 7.43
C GLU A 216 22.29 10.32 8.89
N ILE A 217 23.22 10.86 9.68
CA ILE A 217 23.08 11.01 11.13
C ILE A 217 22.87 12.49 11.47
N GLU A 218 21.94 12.75 12.37
CA GLU A 218 21.78 14.06 13.01
C GLU A 218 22.04 13.97 14.51
N SER A 219 22.57 15.05 15.07
CA SER A 219 22.76 15.20 16.51
C SER A 219 21.66 16.05 17.12
N ILE A 220 21.26 15.71 18.35
CA ILE A 220 20.27 16.42 19.14
C ILE A 220 20.88 16.70 20.51
N ASP A 221 20.78 17.94 20.97
CA ASP A 221 21.13 18.30 22.34
C ASP A 221 19.85 18.41 23.18
N ILE A 222 19.78 17.64 24.26
CA ILE A 222 18.70 17.72 25.25
C ILE A 222 19.34 17.97 26.61
N ARG A 223 19.22 19.22 27.09
CA ARG A 223 19.71 19.64 28.42
C ARG A 223 21.22 19.39 28.61
N GLY A 224 22.01 19.56 27.55
CA GLY A 224 23.47 19.35 27.56
C GLY A 224 23.91 17.90 27.39
N ILE A 225 22.98 16.97 27.18
CA ILE A 225 23.27 15.58 26.80
C ILE A 225 23.09 15.44 25.30
N LYS A 226 24.11 14.88 24.64
CA LYS A 226 24.12 14.69 23.19
C LYS A 226 23.53 13.34 22.81
N TYR A 227 22.61 13.36 21.86
CA TYR A 227 21.98 12.19 21.28
C TYR A 227 22.21 12.17 19.77
N TYR A 228 22.18 10.98 19.18
CA TYR A 228 22.28 10.78 17.74
C TYR A 228 21.13 9.95 17.22
N GLN A 229 20.67 10.25 16.00
CA GLN A 229 19.67 9.45 15.30
C GLN A 229 19.85 9.53 13.79
N ILE A 230 19.34 8.54 13.05
CA ILE A 230 19.21 8.64 11.60
C ILE A 230 18.29 9.80 11.23
N ILE A 231 18.60 10.59 10.21
CA ILE A 231 17.73 11.67 9.75
C ILE A 231 16.36 11.11 9.35
N PHE A 232 15.29 11.82 9.73
CA PHE A 232 13.90 11.32 9.62
C PHE A 232 13.53 10.72 8.26
N HIS A 233 13.92 11.33 7.14
CA HIS A 233 13.55 10.85 5.80
C HIS A 233 14.40 9.67 5.31
N LYS A 234 15.50 9.35 5.99
CA LYS A 234 16.36 8.18 5.73
C LYS A 234 15.94 6.93 6.53
N LEU A 235 15.01 7.05 7.49
CA LEU A 235 14.42 5.90 8.21
C LEU A 235 13.87 4.85 7.23
N SER A 236 14.21 3.57 7.43
CA SER A 236 13.92 2.52 6.45
C SER A 236 12.41 2.35 6.17
N ALA A 237 11.57 2.38 7.21
CA ALA A 237 10.15 2.06 7.09
C ALA A 237 9.18 3.11 7.69
N ALA A 238 7.91 3.07 7.27
CA ALA A 238 6.91 4.07 7.65
C ALA A 238 6.38 3.87 9.08
N ASN A 239 6.40 2.63 9.59
CA ASN A 239 6.16 2.31 11.00
C ASN A 239 7.25 2.93 11.89
N ASP A 240 8.52 2.91 11.51
CA ASP A 240 9.59 3.55 12.28
C ASP A 240 9.39 5.07 12.36
N MET A 241 8.98 5.69 11.25
CA MET A 241 8.58 7.11 11.24
C MET A 241 7.39 7.39 12.17
N ALA A 242 6.39 6.50 12.20
CA ALA A 242 5.25 6.62 13.10
C ALA A 242 5.64 6.46 14.56
N TYR A 243 6.51 5.49 14.86
CA TYR A 243 7.07 5.27 16.19
C TYR A 243 7.79 6.53 16.68
N ARG A 244 8.69 7.09 15.86
CA ARG A 244 9.43 8.30 16.22
C ARG A 244 8.53 9.52 16.43
N ILE A 245 7.46 9.67 15.66
CA ILE A 245 6.48 10.75 15.85
C ILE A 245 5.71 10.59 17.16
N LEU A 246 5.22 9.39 17.47
CA LEU A 246 4.52 9.12 18.73
C LEU A 246 5.46 9.34 19.92
N PHE A 247 6.68 8.83 19.84
CA PHE A 247 7.70 9.00 20.87
C PHE A 247 8.01 10.48 21.12
N ALA A 248 8.28 11.25 20.07
CA ALA A 248 8.58 12.68 20.18
C ALA A 248 7.38 13.50 20.69
N LYS A 249 6.15 13.07 20.37
CA LYS A 249 4.93 13.70 20.88
C LYS A 249 4.73 13.44 22.38
N GLY A 250 5.15 12.27 22.87
CA GLY A 250 4.95 11.83 24.25
C GLY A 250 3.48 11.60 24.62
N ASP A 251 2.60 11.48 23.63
CA ASP A 251 1.17 11.22 23.82
C ASP A 251 0.59 10.48 22.60
N LYS A 252 -0.58 9.87 22.80
CA LYS A 252 -1.32 9.14 21.78
C LYS A 252 -1.77 10.05 20.65
N MET A 253 -1.77 9.51 19.43
CA MET A 253 -2.17 10.24 18.22
C MET A 253 -3.09 9.40 17.35
N THR A 254 -3.99 10.05 16.62
CA THR A 254 -4.77 9.40 15.57
C THR A 254 -3.87 9.05 14.38
N LEU A 255 -4.23 8.00 13.64
CA LEU A 255 -3.57 7.64 12.38
C LEU A 255 -3.46 8.82 11.40
N SER A 256 -4.48 9.68 11.37
CA SER A 256 -4.51 10.84 10.48
C SER A 256 -3.52 11.93 10.90
N GLU A 257 -3.37 12.16 12.21
CA GLU A 257 -2.36 13.10 12.74
C GLU A 257 -0.96 12.59 12.49
N ILE A 258 -0.69 11.31 12.76
CA ILE A 258 0.61 10.69 12.48
C ILE A 258 0.95 10.83 10.99
N LEU A 259 0.01 10.45 10.11
CA LEU A 259 0.21 10.56 8.66
C LEU A 259 0.47 12.00 8.19
N LYS A 260 -0.20 12.98 8.82
CA LYS A 260 -0.01 14.40 8.53
C LYS A 260 1.40 14.83 8.91
N GLU A 261 1.86 14.49 10.12
CA GLU A 261 3.20 14.83 10.62
C GLU A 261 4.30 14.17 9.80
N ILE A 262 4.18 12.88 9.46
CA ILE A 262 5.12 12.18 8.57
C ILE A 262 5.24 12.95 7.26
N ASN A 263 4.11 13.15 6.58
CA ASN A 263 4.13 13.75 5.26
C ASN A 263 4.59 15.20 5.30
N HIS A 264 4.32 15.94 6.37
CA HIS A 264 4.84 17.30 6.57
C HIS A 264 6.37 17.32 6.63
N LYS A 265 6.97 16.41 7.41
CA LYS A 265 8.43 16.26 7.51
C LYS A 265 9.09 15.81 6.19
N LEU A 266 8.37 15.13 5.31
CA LEU A 266 8.89 14.66 4.02
C LEU A 266 8.83 15.69 2.89
N ILE A 267 8.11 16.82 3.02
CA ILE A 267 7.85 17.78 1.92
C ILE A 267 9.13 18.28 1.23
N LYS A 268 10.18 18.57 1.99
CA LYS A 268 11.44 19.14 1.48
C LYS A 268 12.53 18.09 1.24
N THR A 269 12.13 16.83 1.10
CA THR A 269 13.06 15.70 1.02
C THR A 269 12.84 14.95 -0.30
N PRO A 270 13.83 14.19 -0.80
CA PRO A 270 13.66 13.40 -2.03
C PRO A 270 12.66 12.24 -1.86
N ARG A 271 12.22 11.94 -0.63
CA ARG A 271 11.33 10.82 -0.33
C ARG A 271 9.88 11.16 -0.65
N LYS A 272 9.21 10.23 -1.36
CA LYS A 272 7.79 10.35 -1.71
C LYS A 272 6.89 10.36 -0.49
N ARG A 273 5.77 11.06 -0.63
CA ARG A 273 4.66 11.09 0.33
C ARG A 273 4.12 9.67 0.60
N ILE A 274 3.82 9.38 1.86
CA ILE A 274 3.27 8.10 2.32
C ILE A 274 1.73 8.12 2.25
N SER A 275 1.14 7.01 1.80
CA SER A 275 -0.32 6.84 1.74
C SER A 275 -0.89 6.29 3.06
N LYS A 276 -2.15 6.63 3.35
CA LYS A 276 -2.86 6.14 4.55
C LYS A 276 -2.94 4.61 4.59
N VAL A 277 -3.18 3.98 3.44
CA VAL A 277 -3.32 2.52 3.33
C VAL A 277 -1.99 1.84 3.68
N SER A 278 -0.89 2.34 3.12
CA SER A 278 0.45 1.79 3.38
C SER A 278 0.84 1.97 4.84
N LEU A 279 0.68 3.19 5.39
CA LEU A 279 1.01 3.46 6.79
C LEU A 279 0.20 2.57 7.73
N ASN A 280 -1.12 2.50 7.55
CA ASN A 280 -1.98 1.67 8.39
C ASN A 280 -1.58 0.20 8.33
N SER A 281 -1.25 -0.33 7.15
CA SER A 281 -0.80 -1.72 7.00
C SER A 281 0.50 -1.99 7.75
N GLN A 282 1.47 -1.08 7.66
CA GLN A 282 2.77 -1.23 8.34
C GLN A 282 2.63 -1.09 9.86
N MET A 283 1.86 -0.12 10.34
CA MET A 283 1.64 0.08 11.77
C MET A 283 0.95 -1.13 12.43
N ASN A 284 -0.04 -1.76 11.77
CA ASN A 284 -0.68 -2.97 12.30
C ASN A 284 0.25 -4.19 12.33
N GLY A 285 1.32 -4.20 11.52
CA GLY A 285 2.31 -5.27 11.50
C GLY A 285 3.41 -5.13 12.55
N ASP A 286 3.49 -3.97 13.22
CA ASP A 286 4.54 -3.67 14.18
C ASP A 286 4.02 -3.79 15.62
N LYS A 287 4.69 -4.60 16.44
CA LYS A 287 4.30 -4.84 17.83
C LYS A 287 4.51 -3.62 18.73
N LYS A 288 5.46 -2.75 18.37
CA LYS A 288 5.78 -1.55 19.15
C LYS A 288 4.67 -0.50 19.07
N LEU A 289 3.78 -0.61 18.08
CA LEU A 289 2.70 0.32 17.79
C LEU A 289 1.36 -0.34 18.13
N ILE A 290 0.70 0.13 19.17
CA ILE A 290 -0.52 -0.47 19.68
C ILE A 290 -1.73 0.41 19.32
N PRO A 291 -2.74 -0.11 18.60
CA PRO A 291 -3.99 0.60 18.39
C PRO A 291 -4.85 0.55 19.65
N LEU A 292 -5.56 1.64 19.96
CA LEU A 292 -6.46 1.71 21.12
C LEU A 292 -7.89 1.38 20.70
N GLY A 293 -8.19 0.09 20.64
CA GLY A 293 -9.45 -0.45 20.15
C GLY A 293 -9.71 -0.07 18.69
N LYS A 294 -10.97 0.25 18.36
CA LYS A 294 -11.38 0.70 17.01
C LYS A 294 -11.46 2.23 16.86
N SER A 295 -10.77 2.96 17.71
CA SER A 295 -10.81 4.43 17.73
C SER A 295 -10.00 5.07 16.60
N GLY A 296 -9.02 4.33 16.04
CA GLY A 296 -8.02 4.90 15.12
C GLY A 296 -6.92 5.70 15.81
N VAL A 297 -6.88 5.68 17.15
CA VAL A 297 -5.82 6.24 18.00
C VAL A 297 -4.77 5.16 18.26
N TRP A 298 -3.51 5.57 18.26
CA TRP A 298 -2.35 4.71 18.43
C TRP A 298 -1.51 5.20 19.62
N THR A 299 -0.86 4.24 20.27
CA THR A 299 0.06 4.39 21.40
C THR A 299 1.31 3.54 21.16
N LEU A 300 2.33 3.72 22.01
CA LEU A 300 3.50 2.84 22.04
C LEU A 300 3.30 1.71 23.05
N GLU A 301 3.85 0.53 22.73
CA GLU A 301 3.85 -0.65 23.61
C GLU A 301 4.51 -0.36 24.96
N GLU A 302 5.63 0.37 24.95
CA GLU A 302 6.41 0.74 26.14
C GLU A 302 5.65 1.64 27.13
N TRP A 303 4.58 2.31 26.72
CA TRP A 303 3.74 3.11 27.62
C TRP A 303 2.78 2.26 28.44
N GLY A 304 2.69 0.95 28.19
CA GLY A 304 1.91 0.00 28.99
C GLY A 304 0.39 0.17 28.86
N GLU A 305 -0.10 0.92 27.87
CA GLU A 305 -1.54 1.04 27.63
C GLU A 305 -2.09 -0.23 26.96
N GLU A 306 -3.07 -0.87 27.61
CA GLU A 306 -3.73 -2.04 27.05
C GLU A 306 -4.66 -1.68 25.88
N ASN A 307 -4.70 -2.56 24.87
CA ASN A 307 -5.65 -2.48 23.76
C ASN A 307 -7.01 -3.07 24.15
N LEU A 308 -7.70 -2.40 25.07
CA LEU A 308 -9.02 -2.80 25.54
C LEU A 308 -10.14 -2.31 24.60
N SER A 309 -11.11 -3.18 24.37
CA SER A 309 -12.37 -2.84 23.72
C SER A 309 -13.30 -2.05 24.66
N ILE A 310 -14.29 -1.35 24.09
CA ILE A 310 -15.32 -0.65 24.88
C ILE A 310 -16.05 -1.62 25.83
N PHE A 311 -16.23 -2.87 25.42
CA PHE A 311 -16.85 -3.90 26.26
C PHE A 311 -15.99 -4.19 27.50
N GLU A 312 -14.70 -4.46 27.33
CA GLU A 312 -13.78 -4.71 28.43
C GLU A 312 -13.68 -3.49 29.36
N LEU A 313 -13.63 -2.27 28.80
CA LEU A 313 -13.60 -1.04 29.59
C LEU A 313 -14.84 -0.89 30.50
N ILE A 314 -16.04 -1.17 29.98
CA ILE A 314 -17.28 -1.13 30.78
C ILE A 314 -17.29 -2.24 31.83
N THR A 315 -16.91 -3.45 31.44
CA THR A 315 -16.88 -4.61 32.33
C THR A 315 -15.90 -4.39 33.47
N ASN A 316 -14.67 -3.97 33.18
CA ASN A 316 -13.66 -3.65 34.18
C ASN A 316 -14.12 -2.53 35.11
N THR A 317 -14.75 -1.47 34.58
CA THR A 317 -15.31 -0.39 35.40
C THR A 317 -16.34 -0.91 36.40
N LEU A 318 -17.29 -1.73 35.96
CA LEU A 318 -18.29 -2.32 36.86
C LEU A 318 -17.62 -3.24 37.90
N THR A 319 -16.75 -4.14 37.47
CA THR A 319 -16.05 -5.10 38.35
C THR A 319 -15.20 -4.40 39.40
N ILE A 320 -14.41 -3.38 39.03
CA ILE A 320 -13.56 -2.61 39.96
C ILE A 320 -14.38 -1.95 41.06
N HIS A 321 -15.51 -1.34 40.70
CA HIS A 321 -16.37 -0.65 41.68
C HIS A 321 -17.28 -1.62 42.46
N ASN A 322 -17.47 -2.84 41.96
CA ASN A 322 -18.23 -3.94 42.58
C ASN A 322 -19.62 -3.52 43.11
N LYS A 323 -20.31 -2.64 42.38
CA LYS A 323 -21.64 -2.12 42.75
C LYS A 323 -22.39 -1.61 41.52
N PRO A 324 -23.72 -1.41 41.58
CA PRO A 324 -24.46 -0.78 40.49
C PRO A 324 -24.00 0.65 40.27
N LEU A 325 -23.73 1.01 39.01
CA LEU A 325 -23.22 2.34 38.65
C LEU A 325 -24.19 3.10 37.75
N GLU A 326 -24.24 4.41 37.91
CA GLU A 326 -24.97 5.27 36.98
C GLU A 326 -24.28 5.30 35.62
N ARG A 327 -25.08 5.43 34.56
CA ARG A 327 -24.58 5.48 33.18
C ARG A 327 -23.50 6.55 33.00
N ASP A 328 -23.77 7.75 33.49
CA ASP A 328 -22.88 8.89 33.29
C ASP A 328 -21.59 8.72 34.09
N PHE A 329 -21.63 8.04 35.24
CA PHE A 329 -20.44 7.65 35.99
C PHE A 329 -19.56 6.67 35.19
N ILE A 330 -20.14 5.63 34.58
CA ILE A 330 -19.40 4.66 33.75
C ILE A 330 -18.73 5.39 32.57
N VAL A 331 -19.47 6.26 31.89
CA VAL A 331 -18.96 7.04 30.75
C VAL A 331 -17.83 7.97 31.19
N ASN A 332 -17.99 8.69 32.30
CA ASN A 332 -16.98 9.62 32.79
C ASN A 332 -15.72 8.89 33.27
N ASN A 333 -15.85 7.74 33.92
CA ASN A 333 -14.70 6.92 34.34
C ASN A 333 -13.85 6.48 33.14
N ILE A 334 -14.50 5.92 32.10
CA ILE A 334 -13.81 5.49 30.88
C ILE A 334 -13.20 6.67 30.12
N ARG A 335 -13.93 7.78 29.97
CA ARG A 335 -13.46 8.94 29.21
C ARG A 335 -12.40 9.76 29.94
N LYS A 336 -12.23 9.61 31.25
CA LYS A 336 -11.11 10.19 31.99
C LYS A 336 -9.78 9.63 31.50
N GLU A 337 -9.72 8.32 31.26
CA GLU A 337 -8.53 7.64 30.73
C GLU A 337 -8.49 7.64 29.20
N ARG A 338 -9.65 7.56 28.54
CA ARG A 338 -9.79 7.50 27.07
C ARG A 338 -10.70 8.61 26.53
N PRO A 339 -10.28 9.89 26.54
CA PRO A 339 -11.14 11.04 26.19
C PRO A 339 -11.69 10.99 24.76
N PHE A 340 -10.93 10.36 23.86
CA PHE A 340 -11.23 10.21 22.43
C PHE A 340 -12.41 9.28 22.13
N ILE A 341 -12.85 8.45 23.08
CA ILE A 341 -14.00 7.55 22.88
C ILE A 341 -15.31 8.37 22.98
N PRO A 342 -16.17 8.37 21.94
CA PRO A 342 -17.44 9.08 22.00
C PRO A 342 -18.39 8.48 23.05
N ALA A 343 -19.00 9.32 23.89
CA ALA A 343 -19.97 8.88 24.90
C ALA A 343 -21.12 8.05 24.31
N LYS A 344 -21.61 8.42 23.11
CA LYS A 344 -22.65 7.68 22.38
C LYS A 344 -22.26 6.23 22.10
N SER A 345 -20.97 5.97 21.83
CA SER A 345 -20.48 4.61 21.61
C SER A 345 -20.57 3.80 22.89
N ILE A 346 -20.11 4.33 24.03
CA ILE A 346 -20.21 3.66 25.34
C ILE A 346 -21.68 3.39 25.70
N HIS A 347 -22.56 4.39 25.50
CA HIS A 347 -24.01 4.22 25.71
C HIS A 347 -24.58 3.06 24.91
N SER A 348 -24.22 2.93 23.64
CA SER A 348 -24.70 1.83 22.79
C SER A 348 -24.31 0.46 23.34
N TYR A 349 -23.15 0.33 23.97
CA TYR A 349 -22.68 -0.93 24.55
C TYR A 349 -23.42 -1.29 25.84
N LEU A 350 -23.84 -0.31 26.65
CA LEU A 350 -24.60 -0.55 27.89
C LEU A 350 -26.00 -1.17 27.65
N TYR A 351 -26.52 -1.10 26.42
CA TYR A 351 -27.78 -1.78 26.03
C TYR A 351 -27.57 -3.21 25.52
N ASN A 352 -26.33 -3.71 25.52
CA ASN A 352 -26.04 -5.08 25.16
C ASN A 352 -26.52 -6.06 26.25
N LYS A 353 -26.72 -7.33 25.89
CA LYS A 353 -27.25 -8.39 26.77
C LYS A 353 -26.40 -8.66 28.01
N ASP A 354 -25.14 -8.27 27.97
CA ASP A 354 -24.15 -8.49 29.02
C ASP A 354 -24.32 -7.53 30.21
N TYR A 355 -25.12 -6.47 30.04
CA TYR A 355 -25.44 -5.50 31.09
C TYR A 355 -26.94 -5.44 31.36
N THR A 356 -27.31 -5.15 32.60
CA THR A 356 -28.71 -5.02 33.03
C THR A 356 -28.94 -3.71 33.75
N GLN A 357 -30.01 -3.01 33.38
CA GLN A 357 -30.44 -1.78 34.04
C GLN A 357 -31.42 -2.08 35.20
N LEU A 358 -31.17 -1.46 36.35
CA LEU A 358 -32.02 -1.52 37.54
C LEU A 358 -33.13 -0.45 37.48
N LYS A 359 -34.12 -0.53 38.39
CA LYS A 359 -35.23 0.44 38.50
C LYS A 359 -34.77 1.89 38.67
N ASP A 360 -33.66 2.10 39.38
CA ASP A 360 -33.08 3.41 39.66
C ASP A 360 -32.20 3.96 38.51
N GLY A 361 -32.15 3.25 37.37
CA GLY A 361 -31.40 3.68 36.19
C GLY A 361 -29.93 3.26 36.17
N LYS A 362 -29.43 2.62 37.24
CA LYS A 362 -28.06 2.09 37.33
C LYS A 362 -27.88 0.80 36.54
N TYR A 363 -26.64 0.53 36.16
CA TYR A 363 -26.23 -0.64 35.38
C TYR A 363 -25.39 -1.60 36.23
N ILE A 364 -25.59 -2.89 36.00
CA ILE A 364 -24.83 -4.00 36.57
C ILE A 364 -24.42 -4.97 35.45
N LEU A 365 -23.45 -5.84 35.74
CA LEU A 365 -23.20 -7.02 34.91
C LEU A 365 -24.41 -7.96 34.99
N THR A 366 -24.77 -8.56 33.86
CA THR A 366 -25.93 -9.47 33.78
C THR A 366 -25.79 -10.69 34.68
N GLU A 367 -24.57 -11.13 34.96
CA GLU A 367 -24.25 -12.18 35.94
C GLU A 367 -24.66 -11.82 37.38
N TRP A 368 -24.75 -10.52 37.73
CA TRP A 368 -25.15 -10.09 39.07
C TRP A 368 -26.67 -10.07 39.29
N LYS A 369 -27.48 -10.46 38.29
CA LYS A 369 -28.96 -10.42 38.36
C LYS A 369 -29.54 -11.09 39.61
N THR A 370 -28.93 -12.18 40.07
CA THR A 370 -29.39 -12.93 41.23
C THR A 370 -29.31 -12.12 42.52
N LEU A 371 -28.29 -11.27 42.66
CA LEU A 371 -28.07 -10.40 43.83
C LEU A 371 -29.07 -9.23 43.88
N TYR A 372 -29.50 -8.73 42.71
CA TYR A 372 -30.31 -7.52 42.60
C TYR A 372 -31.78 -7.79 42.22
N LYS A 373 -32.29 -9.02 42.40
CA LYS A 373 -33.65 -9.44 41.97
C LYS A 373 -34.78 -8.46 42.33
N LYS A 374 -34.77 -7.89 43.53
CA LYS A 374 -35.81 -6.95 44.02
C LYS A 374 -35.77 -5.58 43.32
N GLN A 375 -34.60 -5.19 42.83
CA GLN A 375 -34.31 -3.90 42.21
C GLN A 375 -34.34 -3.96 40.67
N LEU A 376 -34.55 -5.15 40.09
CA LEU A 376 -34.72 -5.32 38.65
C LEU A 376 -35.96 -4.57 38.18
N ALA A 377 -35.81 -3.75 37.13
CA ALA A 377 -36.95 -3.09 36.51
C ALA A 377 -37.94 -4.15 36.00
N ASN A 378 -39.21 -4.06 36.43
CA ASN A 378 -40.29 -4.74 35.73
C ASN A 378 -40.27 -4.16 34.32
N LYS A 379 -39.81 -4.94 33.34
CA LYS A 379 -40.05 -4.59 31.94
C LYS A 379 -41.57 -4.47 31.81
N LYS A 380 -42.10 -3.24 31.78
CA LYS A 380 -43.32 -3.00 30.99
C LYS A 380 -43.04 -3.71 29.66
N LYS A 381 -43.95 -4.58 29.20
CA LYS A 381 -43.96 -4.96 27.79
C LYS A 381 -44.15 -3.66 27.03
N THR A 382 -43.05 -3.00 26.72
CA THR A 382 -43.02 -1.82 25.88
C THR A 382 -43.49 -2.32 24.51
N GLN A 383 -44.31 -1.56 23.78
CA GLN A 383 -44.59 -1.83 22.35
C GLN A 383 -43.31 -2.11 21.53
N ARG A 384 -42.15 -1.68 22.03
CA ARG A 384 -40.82 -2.00 21.50
C ARG A 384 -40.40 -3.47 21.63
N ALA A 385 -40.78 -4.20 22.68
CA ALA A 385 -40.48 -5.64 22.81
C ALA A 385 -41.35 -6.49 21.88
N GLU A 386 -42.61 -6.08 21.65
CA GLU A 386 -43.48 -6.68 20.63
C GLU A 386 -43.00 -6.33 19.21
N ARG A 387 -42.55 -5.09 18.97
CA ARG A 387 -41.91 -4.70 17.69
C ARG A 387 -40.53 -5.34 17.48
N GLU A 388 -39.70 -5.50 18.52
CA GLU A 388 -38.42 -6.21 18.44
C GLU A 388 -38.61 -7.71 18.25
N ASN A 389 -39.62 -8.32 18.88
CA ASN A 389 -39.99 -9.70 18.59
C ASN A 389 -40.50 -9.83 17.14
N MET A 390 -41.36 -8.91 16.66
CA MET A 390 -41.76 -8.89 15.23
C MET A 390 -40.57 -8.74 14.28
N VAL A 391 -39.63 -7.82 14.53
CA VAL A 391 -38.47 -7.61 13.65
C VAL A 391 -37.48 -8.76 13.76
N LYS A 392 -37.30 -9.36 14.94
CA LYS A 392 -36.48 -10.56 15.14
C LYS A 392 -37.09 -11.76 14.44
N ASP A 393 -38.41 -11.93 14.50
CA ASP A 393 -39.16 -12.98 13.81
C ASP A 393 -39.16 -12.77 12.29
N GLN A 394 -39.25 -11.52 11.82
CA GLN A 394 -39.08 -11.17 10.41
C GLN A 394 -37.66 -11.45 9.94
N ILE A 395 -36.62 -11.06 10.69
CA ILE A 395 -35.22 -11.39 10.36
C ILE A 395 -35.04 -12.91 10.34
N LYS A 396 -35.59 -13.64 11.32
CA LYS A 396 -35.57 -15.11 11.39
C LYS A 396 -36.24 -15.73 10.16
N GLN A 397 -37.44 -15.28 9.80
CA GLN A 397 -38.14 -15.74 8.59
C GLN A 397 -37.34 -15.43 7.33
N GLN A 398 -36.74 -14.24 7.22
CA GLN A 398 -35.93 -13.89 6.05
C GLN A 398 -34.61 -14.70 5.98
N ILE A 399 -34.04 -15.09 7.12
CA ILE A 399 -32.91 -16.02 7.15
C ILE A 399 -33.38 -17.42 6.75
N ALA A 400 -34.47 -17.94 7.33
CA ALA A 400 -35.04 -19.22 6.96
C ALA A 400 -35.42 -19.28 5.47
N ASN A 401 -35.99 -18.20 4.94
CA ASN A 401 -36.24 -18.02 3.52
C ASN A 401 -34.93 -18.02 2.73
N MET A 402 -33.84 -17.39 3.18
CA MET A 402 -32.55 -17.53 2.49
C MET A 402 -32.03 -18.98 2.46
N PHE A 403 -32.24 -19.77 3.50
CA PHE A 403 -31.92 -21.20 3.52
C PHE A 403 -32.83 -22.00 2.57
N ASN A 404 -34.13 -21.73 2.58
CA ASN A 404 -35.14 -22.42 1.79
C ASN A 404 -35.11 -22.02 0.30
N GLU A 405 -35.02 -20.72 -0.02
CA GLU A 405 -34.94 -20.15 -1.38
C GLU A 405 -33.66 -20.55 -2.11
N ASN A 406 -32.58 -20.83 -1.39
CA ASN A 406 -31.32 -21.30 -1.99
C ASN A 406 -31.08 -22.80 -1.82
N ASN A 407 -31.90 -23.50 -1.04
CA ASN A 407 -31.77 -24.93 -0.75
C ASN A 407 -30.36 -25.32 -0.25
N LEU A 408 -29.74 -24.42 0.52
CA LEU A 408 -28.38 -24.56 1.02
C LEU A 408 -28.44 -25.08 2.46
N ALA A 409 -27.74 -26.18 2.76
CA ALA A 409 -27.63 -26.68 4.13
C ALA A 409 -26.82 -25.72 5.04
N GLN A 410 -25.93 -24.94 4.43
CA GLN A 410 -25.04 -24.01 5.10
C GLN A 410 -24.93 -22.72 4.28
N ILE A 411 -24.99 -21.56 4.92
CA ILE A 411 -24.78 -20.27 4.26
C ILE A 411 -23.71 -19.48 5.01
N ASN A 412 -22.82 -18.83 4.27
CA ASN A 412 -21.82 -17.95 4.88
C ASN A 412 -22.50 -16.79 5.62
N LEU A 413 -22.12 -16.57 6.88
CA LEU A 413 -22.69 -15.55 7.75
C LEU A 413 -22.60 -14.13 7.15
N ASN A 414 -21.52 -13.83 6.41
CA ASN A 414 -21.36 -12.52 5.76
C ASN A 414 -22.34 -12.32 4.61
N VAL A 415 -22.71 -13.40 3.89
CA VAL A 415 -23.72 -13.35 2.83
C VAL A 415 -25.07 -13.04 3.44
N ILE A 416 -25.48 -13.75 4.49
CA ILE A 416 -26.73 -13.48 5.21
C ILE A 416 -26.76 -12.02 5.71
N LYS A 417 -25.71 -11.58 6.41
CA LYS A 417 -25.63 -10.22 6.96
C LYS A 417 -25.71 -9.13 5.89
N ASN A 418 -25.00 -9.29 4.78
CA ASN A 418 -24.94 -8.27 3.74
C ASN A 418 -26.24 -8.24 2.92
N THR A 419 -26.83 -9.41 2.63
CA THR A 419 -28.10 -9.50 1.89
C THR A 419 -29.24 -8.93 2.69
N LEU A 420 -29.42 -9.34 3.96
CA LEU A 420 -30.52 -8.81 4.79
C LEU A 420 -30.35 -7.32 5.09
N HIS A 421 -29.12 -6.84 5.26
CA HIS A 421 -28.86 -5.42 5.46
C HIS A 421 -29.16 -4.59 4.21
N ARG A 422 -28.74 -5.04 3.02
CA ARG A 422 -28.98 -4.31 1.77
C ARG A 422 -30.43 -4.38 1.31
N LYS A 423 -31.06 -5.55 1.40
CA LYS A 423 -32.40 -5.81 0.84
C LYS A 423 -33.52 -5.27 1.74
N TYR A 424 -33.34 -5.36 3.06
CA TYR A 424 -34.41 -5.04 4.02
C TYR A 424 -34.01 -3.95 5.02
N GLY A 425 -32.80 -3.38 4.90
CA GLY A 425 -32.33 -2.32 5.80
C GLY A 425 -32.03 -2.77 7.22
N TYR A 426 -32.07 -4.07 7.53
CA TYR A 426 -31.88 -4.56 8.89
C TYR A 426 -30.45 -4.26 9.40
N PRO A 427 -30.28 -3.76 10.64
CA PRO A 427 -28.95 -3.53 11.18
C PRO A 427 -28.13 -4.83 11.24
N LYS A 428 -26.89 -4.80 10.75
CA LYS A 428 -25.99 -5.98 10.72
C LYS A 428 -25.80 -6.61 12.11
N ALA A 429 -25.83 -5.81 13.17
CA ALA A 429 -25.76 -6.27 14.55
C ALA A 429 -27.01 -7.08 14.95
N SER A 430 -28.21 -6.67 14.53
CA SER A 430 -29.47 -7.37 14.81
C SER A 430 -29.57 -8.70 14.07
N ILE A 431 -29.09 -8.78 12.82
CA ILE A 431 -29.01 -10.04 12.05
C ILE A 431 -28.07 -11.02 12.74
N TYR A 432 -26.88 -10.56 13.15
CA TYR A 432 -25.91 -11.39 13.87
C TYR A 432 -26.45 -11.88 15.21
N LYS A 433 -27.14 -11.00 15.96
CA LYS A 433 -27.79 -11.34 17.23
C LYS A 433 -28.92 -12.36 17.03
N CYS A 434 -29.72 -12.22 15.97
CA CYS A 434 -30.77 -13.17 15.63
C CYS A 434 -30.23 -14.57 15.32
N ILE A 435 -29.10 -14.68 14.62
CA ILE A 435 -28.48 -15.97 14.29
C ILE A 435 -27.83 -16.60 15.54
N SER A 436 -27.14 -15.80 16.36
CA SER A 436 -26.40 -16.31 17.52
C SER A 436 -27.26 -16.66 18.74
N GLU A 437 -28.42 -16.02 18.90
CA GLU A 437 -29.34 -16.28 20.02
C GLU A 437 -30.49 -17.24 19.69
N ASN A 438 -30.57 -17.73 18.45
CA ASN A 438 -31.66 -18.58 17.99
C ASN A 438 -31.18 -20.02 17.81
N ASN A 439 -31.85 -20.92 18.52
CA ASN A 439 -31.59 -22.35 18.63
C ASN A 439 -31.86 -23.14 17.33
N GLU A 440 -32.49 -22.54 16.33
CA GLU A 440 -32.67 -23.13 14.99
C GLU A 440 -31.45 -22.94 14.08
N PHE A 441 -30.50 -22.06 14.44
CA PHE A 441 -29.28 -21.81 13.66
C PHE A 441 -28.02 -22.21 14.44
N VAL A 442 -27.03 -22.77 13.75
CA VAL A 442 -25.71 -23.14 14.31
C VAL A 442 -24.64 -22.43 13.51
N SER A 443 -23.78 -21.65 14.16
CA SER A 443 -22.63 -21.03 13.50
C SER A 443 -21.37 -21.87 13.71
N ILE A 444 -20.75 -22.31 12.61
CA ILE A 444 -19.52 -23.12 12.60
C ILE A 444 -18.38 -22.29 11.99
N GLU A 445 -17.19 -22.37 12.57
CA GLU A 445 -16.00 -21.67 12.09
C GLU A 445 -15.16 -22.64 11.26
N THR A 446 -14.86 -22.28 10.01
CA THR A 446 -14.05 -23.13 9.11
C THR A 446 -12.56 -22.89 9.31
N LYS A 447 -11.72 -23.84 8.86
CA LYS A 447 -10.24 -23.73 8.83
C LYS A 447 -9.71 -22.46 8.13
N SER A 448 -10.55 -21.76 7.36
CA SER A 448 -10.26 -20.50 6.66
C SER A 448 -10.78 -19.24 7.37
N ASN A 449 -11.11 -19.33 8.67
CA ASN A 449 -11.61 -18.24 9.50
C ASN A 449 -12.94 -17.62 9.01
N ARG A 450 -13.73 -18.39 8.25
CA ARG A 450 -15.06 -17.99 7.76
C ARG A 450 -16.14 -18.64 8.63
N LYS A 451 -17.12 -17.86 9.06
CA LYS A 451 -18.29 -18.38 9.80
C LYS A 451 -19.39 -18.77 8.82
N ILE A 452 -19.79 -20.04 8.85
CA ILE A 452 -20.95 -20.60 8.15
C ILE A 452 -22.06 -20.82 9.17
N VAL A 453 -23.30 -20.65 8.72
CA VAL A 453 -24.51 -20.85 9.52
C VAL A 453 -25.25 -22.04 8.93
N GLU A 454 -25.71 -22.96 9.78
CA GLU A 454 -26.54 -24.13 9.42
C GLU A 454 -27.89 -24.06 10.11
N MET A 455 -28.93 -24.64 9.52
CA MET A 455 -30.23 -24.82 10.17
C MET A 455 -30.34 -26.19 10.85
N LYS A 456 -30.78 -26.24 12.11
CA LYS A 456 -31.15 -27.49 12.79
C LYS A 456 -32.54 -27.94 12.32
N LEU A 457 -32.58 -28.93 11.43
CA LEU A 457 -33.83 -29.54 10.97
C LEU A 457 -34.43 -30.44 12.07
N SER A 458 -35.66 -30.12 12.50
CA SER A 458 -36.51 -31.05 13.24
C SER A 458 -36.87 -32.22 12.33
N LYS A 459 -36.68 -33.44 12.84
CA LYS A 459 -36.99 -34.70 12.17
C LYS A 459 -38.47 -34.73 11.76
N GLU A 460 -38.77 -34.57 10.48
CA GLU A 460 -39.82 -35.32 9.80
C GLU A 460 -39.79 -35.08 8.29
N SER A 461 -39.94 -36.19 7.55
CA SER A 461 -40.05 -36.34 6.08
C SER A 461 -38.79 -36.10 5.22
N LYS A 462 -38.25 -37.24 4.77
CA LYS A 462 -37.33 -37.38 3.64
C LYS A 462 -38.08 -37.05 2.33
N GLU A 463 -37.59 -36.06 1.60
CA GLU A 463 -37.40 -36.04 0.13
C GLU A 463 -36.63 -34.76 -0.22
N LYS A 464 -35.52 -34.86 -0.97
CA LYS A 464 -34.66 -33.71 -1.31
C LYS A 464 -35.43 -32.74 -2.23
N PRO A 465 -35.57 -31.43 -1.92
CA PRO A 465 -35.96 -30.49 -2.95
C PRO A 465 -34.75 -30.27 -3.86
N THR A 466 -34.95 -30.20 -5.18
CA THR A 466 -33.99 -29.64 -6.13
C THR A 466 -34.34 -28.16 -6.30
N LYS A 467 -33.36 -27.25 -6.19
CA LYS A 467 -33.59 -25.83 -6.48
C LYS A 467 -33.95 -25.72 -7.97
N SER A 468 -35.18 -25.31 -8.28
CA SER A 468 -35.67 -25.11 -9.65
C SER A 468 -35.12 -23.80 -10.22
N THR A 469 -34.44 -23.84 -11.37
CA THR A 469 -33.87 -22.65 -12.02
C THR A 469 -34.98 -21.72 -12.52
N SER A 470 -34.87 -20.43 -12.18
CA SER A 470 -35.79 -19.40 -12.68
C SER A 470 -35.35 -18.84 -14.05
N VAL A 471 -36.28 -18.80 -15.00
CA VAL A 471 -36.04 -18.41 -16.39
C VAL A 471 -37.00 -17.29 -16.79
N PHE A 472 -36.47 -16.17 -17.29
CA PHE A 472 -37.27 -15.12 -17.93
C PHE A 472 -37.17 -15.22 -19.45
N ILE A 473 -38.28 -15.13 -20.17
CA ILE A 473 -38.29 -15.18 -21.64
C ILE A 473 -38.54 -13.77 -22.19
N SER A 474 -37.51 -13.20 -22.82
CA SER A 474 -37.58 -11.94 -23.57
C SER A 474 -37.80 -12.25 -25.06
N TYR A 475 -38.84 -11.66 -25.64
CA TYR A 475 -39.24 -11.84 -27.04
C TYR A 475 -39.97 -10.59 -27.54
N SER A 476 -40.10 -10.45 -28.85
CA SER A 476 -40.89 -9.39 -29.46
C SER A 476 -42.32 -9.85 -29.76
N TRP A 477 -43.27 -8.93 -29.62
CA TRP A 477 -44.65 -9.17 -30.05
C TRP A 477 -44.71 -9.05 -31.58
N ASP A 478 -44.47 -10.17 -32.26
CA ASP A 478 -44.38 -10.24 -33.72
C ASP A 478 -45.77 -10.34 -34.34
N ASN A 479 -46.50 -11.40 -33.99
CA ASN A 479 -47.88 -11.65 -34.34
C ASN A 479 -48.52 -12.58 -33.29
N GLU A 480 -49.85 -12.72 -33.29
CA GLU A 480 -50.55 -13.55 -32.30
C GLU A 480 -50.13 -15.02 -32.35
N ILE A 481 -49.83 -15.57 -33.54
CA ILE A 481 -49.36 -16.96 -33.69
C ILE A 481 -48.01 -17.17 -32.99
N TYR A 482 -47.07 -16.25 -33.19
CA TYR A 482 -45.75 -16.29 -32.55
C TYR A 482 -45.87 -16.14 -31.03
N LYS A 483 -46.72 -15.23 -30.58
CA LYS A 483 -47.01 -15.01 -29.16
C LYS A 483 -47.60 -16.25 -28.49
N GLU A 484 -48.57 -16.90 -29.10
CA GLU A 484 -49.11 -18.19 -28.60
C GLU A 484 -48.03 -19.28 -28.53
N LYS A 485 -47.15 -19.33 -29.54
CA LYS A 485 -46.01 -20.26 -29.56
C LYS A 485 -45.03 -20.01 -28.42
N VAL A 486 -44.74 -18.74 -28.09
CA VAL A 486 -43.89 -18.36 -26.94
C VAL A 486 -44.55 -18.73 -25.61
N ILE A 487 -45.85 -18.51 -25.46
CA ILE A 487 -46.60 -18.90 -24.25
C ILE A 487 -46.55 -20.42 -24.05
N SER A 488 -46.78 -21.18 -25.12
CA SER A 488 -46.66 -22.65 -25.10
C SER A 488 -45.26 -23.11 -24.73
N PHE A 489 -44.22 -22.46 -25.28
CA PHE A 489 -42.83 -22.74 -24.93
C PHE A 489 -42.52 -22.46 -23.44
N ALA A 490 -43.07 -21.38 -22.88
CA ALA A 490 -42.93 -21.10 -21.46
C ALA A 490 -43.58 -22.18 -20.58
N ASP A 491 -44.81 -22.60 -20.91
CA ASP A 491 -45.49 -23.69 -20.21
C ASP A 491 -44.73 -25.02 -20.34
N PHE A 492 -44.16 -25.30 -21.52
CA PHE A 492 -43.27 -26.43 -21.73
C PHE A 492 -42.08 -26.42 -20.75
N LEU A 493 -41.39 -25.29 -20.58
CA LEU A 493 -40.29 -25.16 -19.61
C LEU A 493 -40.77 -25.38 -18.17
N ARG A 494 -41.96 -24.89 -17.82
CA ARG A 494 -42.57 -25.11 -16.50
C ARG A 494 -42.84 -26.59 -16.23
N LYS A 495 -43.40 -27.30 -17.22
CA LYS A 495 -43.60 -28.76 -17.17
C LYS A 495 -42.29 -29.54 -17.05
N LYS A 496 -41.17 -28.97 -17.52
CA LYS A 496 -39.82 -29.52 -17.36
C LYS A 496 -39.13 -29.12 -16.04
N GLY A 497 -39.84 -28.44 -15.15
CA GLY A 497 -39.37 -28.13 -13.80
C GLY A 497 -38.57 -26.84 -13.69
N PHE A 498 -38.67 -25.92 -14.67
CA PHE A 498 -38.12 -24.57 -14.59
C PHE A 498 -39.18 -23.57 -14.10
N ILE A 499 -38.78 -22.58 -13.29
CA ILE A 499 -39.66 -21.44 -12.97
C ILE A 499 -39.59 -20.45 -14.14
N ALA A 500 -40.29 -20.78 -15.24
CA ALA A 500 -40.29 -19.96 -16.45
C ALA A 500 -41.45 -18.96 -16.46
N ASP A 501 -41.12 -17.68 -16.64
CA ASP A 501 -42.07 -16.56 -16.71
C ASP A 501 -41.79 -15.67 -17.93
N LEU A 502 -42.82 -15.00 -18.41
CA LEU A 502 -42.77 -14.02 -19.51
C LEU A 502 -43.70 -12.84 -19.20
N ASP A 503 -43.57 -11.76 -19.97
CA ASP A 503 -44.30 -10.51 -19.78
C ASP A 503 -45.82 -10.67 -19.60
N ILE A 504 -46.50 -11.43 -20.46
CA ILE A 504 -47.95 -11.70 -20.39
C ILE A 504 -48.34 -12.36 -19.06
N LYS A 505 -47.54 -13.29 -18.55
CA LYS A 505 -47.85 -13.97 -17.29
C LYS A 505 -47.72 -12.99 -16.12
N LEU A 506 -46.65 -12.21 -16.08
CA LEU A 506 -46.42 -11.21 -15.03
C LEU A 506 -47.50 -10.12 -15.04
N MET A 507 -48.03 -9.77 -16.21
CA MET A 507 -49.15 -8.83 -16.36
C MET A 507 -50.47 -9.33 -15.79
N GLN A 508 -50.70 -10.65 -15.73
CA GLN A 508 -51.93 -11.22 -15.16
C GLN A 508 -51.92 -11.24 -13.63
N GLU A 509 -50.74 -11.20 -13.01
CA GLU A 509 -50.57 -11.30 -11.55
C GLU A 509 -50.65 -9.94 -10.85
N GLU A 510 -50.59 -8.81 -11.58
CA GLU A 510 -50.60 -7.46 -11.00
C GLU A 510 -51.35 -6.44 -11.88
N SER A 511 -52.27 -5.67 -11.27
CA SER A 511 -53.26 -4.84 -11.98
C SER A 511 -52.81 -3.43 -12.42
N ALA A 512 -51.61 -2.95 -12.03
CA ALA A 512 -51.13 -1.60 -12.38
C ALA A 512 -49.59 -1.41 -12.25
N LYS A 513 -48.78 -2.02 -13.13
CA LYS A 513 -47.34 -1.69 -13.25
C LYS A 513 -46.95 -1.28 -14.68
N ASP A 514 -45.95 -0.40 -14.76
CA ASP A 514 -45.30 0.02 -16.01
C ASP A 514 -44.59 -1.17 -16.68
N PHE A 515 -44.97 -1.48 -17.92
CA PHE A 515 -44.44 -2.58 -18.74
C PHE A 515 -42.90 -2.55 -18.82
N ASN A 516 -42.30 -1.35 -18.93
CA ASN A 516 -40.84 -1.21 -19.03
C ASN A 516 -40.12 -1.61 -17.74
N LYS A 517 -40.81 -1.51 -16.59
CA LYS A 517 -40.25 -1.78 -15.26
C LYS A 517 -40.31 -3.27 -14.91
N LEU A 518 -41.41 -3.97 -15.27
CA LEU A 518 -41.55 -5.42 -15.09
C LEU A 518 -40.45 -6.18 -15.84
N MET A 519 -40.20 -5.74 -17.06
CA MET A 519 -39.25 -6.31 -18.00
C MET A 519 -37.78 -6.14 -17.56
N HIS A 520 -37.44 -4.95 -17.04
CA HIS A 520 -36.15 -4.71 -16.37
C HIS A 520 -35.93 -5.57 -15.12
N GLU A 521 -36.99 -5.74 -14.33
CA GLU A 521 -36.95 -6.60 -13.15
C GLU A 521 -36.77 -8.07 -13.55
N GLY A 522 -37.36 -8.51 -14.66
CA GLY A 522 -37.16 -9.85 -15.26
C GLY A 522 -35.69 -10.13 -15.59
N ILE A 523 -35.05 -9.21 -16.32
CA ILE A 523 -33.62 -9.34 -16.67
C ILE A 523 -32.73 -9.35 -15.41
N LEU A 524 -33.07 -8.62 -14.35
CA LEU A 524 -32.24 -8.55 -13.13
C LEU A 524 -32.48 -9.70 -12.13
N LYS A 525 -33.70 -10.19 -11.99
CA LYS A 525 -34.11 -11.10 -10.90
C LYS A 525 -33.97 -12.58 -11.22
N TYR A 526 -34.09 -12.97 -12.50
CA TYR A 526 -34.10 -14.38 -12.90
C TYR A 526 -32.68 -14.92 -13.06
N ASP A 527 -32.51 -16.22 -12.80
CA ASP A 527 -31.22 -16.91 -12.90
C ASP A 527 -30.75 -16.98 -14.37
N LYS A 528 -31.70 -17.19 -15.29
CA LYS A 528 -31.46 -17.25 -16.74
C LYS A 528 -32.44 -16.35 -17.50
N VAL A 529 -31.97 -15.79 -18.60
CA VAL A 529 -32.79 -15.02 -19.54
C VAL A 529 -32.68 -15.67 -20.92
N ILE A 530 -33.79 -16.20 -21.43
CA ILE A 530 -33.88 -16.65 -22.83
C ILE A 530 -34.27 -15.45 -23.68
N VAL A 531 -33.47 -15.14 -24.69
CA VAL A 531 -33.79 -14.11 -25.69
C VAL A 531 -34.18 -14.82 -26.98
N LEU A 532 -35.47 -14.75 -27.33
CA LEU A 532 -36.01 -15.36 -28.53
C LEU A 532 -35.85 -14.41 -29.72
N LEU A 533 -35.00 -14.81 -30.67
CA LEU A 533 -34.62 -14.02 -31.83
C LEU A 533 -35.60 -14.28 -33.00
N SER A 534 -36.00 -13.20 -33.66
CA SER A 534 -36.84 -13.18 -34.86
C SER A 534 -36.53 -11.94 -35.69
N ASP A 535 -37.04 -11.87 -36.92
CA ASP A 535 -36.85 -10.71 -37.80
C ASP A 535 -37.35 -9.41 -37.17
N VAL A 536 -38.52 -9.49 -36.52
CA VAL A 536 -39.14 -8.33 -35.87
C VAL A 536 -38.39 -7.97 -34.59
N TYR A 537 -37.85 -8.97 -33.85
CA TYR A 537 -36.95 -8.71 -32.72
C TYR A 537 -35.74 -7.91 -33.17
N LYS A 538 -35.09 -8.34 -34.26
CA LYS A 538 -33.92 -7.65 -34.82
C LYS A 538 -34.23 -6.20 -35.19
N GLN A 539 -35.30 -5.98 -35.96
CA GLN A 539 -35.71 -4.64 -36.39
C GLN A 539 -35.95 -3.71 -35.19
N LYS A 540 -36.70 -4.17 -34.18
CA LYS A 540 -37.00 -3.37 -32.98
C LYS A 540 -35.75 -3.12 -32.12
N ALA A 541 -34.86 -4.10 -32.02
CA ALA A 541 -33.60 -3.98 -31.27
C ALA A 541 -32.64 -2.96 -31.90
N GLU A 542 -32.43 -3.04 -33.23
CA GLU A 542 -31.49 -2.16 -33.95
C GLU A 542 -32.03 -0.73 -34.11
N ASN A 543 -33.34 -0.56 -34.28
CA ASN A 543 -33.97 0.77 -34.31
C ASN A 543 -34.22 1.37 -32.91
N PHE A 544 -33.88 0.64 -31.84
CA PHE A 544 -34.16 1.01 -30.45
C PHE A 544 -35.64 1.33 -30.18
N GLU A 545 -36.56 0.59 -30.80
CA GLU A 545 -37.99 0.83 -30.75
C GLU A 545 -38.69 0.04 -29.64
N GLY A 546 -39.62 0.71 -28.95
CA GLY A 546 -40.49 0.09 -27.95
C GLY A 546 -39.74 -0.50 -26.75
N GLY A 547 -40.31 -1.56 -26.15
CA GLY A 547 -39.69 -2.28 -25.04
C GLY A 547 -38.42 -3.02 -25.45
N VAL A 548 -38.43 -3.67 -26.61
CA VAL A 548 -37.33 -4.52 -27.13
C VAL A 548 -36.04 -3.72 -27.31
N GLY A 549 -36.10 -2.51 -27.87
CA GLY A 549 -34.92 -1.65 -28.03
C GLY A 549 -34.27 -1.26 -26.70
N LYS A 550 -35.09 -1.00 -25.67
CA LYS A 550 -34.59 -0.74 -24.32
C LYS A 550 -33.94 -1.99 -23.74
N GLU A 551 -34.61 -3.15 -23.75
CA GLU A 551 -34.05 -4.42 -23.26
C GLU A 551 -32.72 -4.74 -23.92
N TYR A 552 -32.67 -4.64 -25.24
CA TYR A 552 -31.48 -4.91 -26.03
C TYR A 552 -30.29 -4.08 -25.52
N SER A 553 -30.48 -2.78 -25.25
CA SER A 553 -29.44 -1.90 -24.71
C SER A 553 -28.90 -2.30 -23.32
N TYR A 554 -29.74 -2.95 -22.49
CA TYR A 554 -29.32 -3.50 -21.20
C TYR A 554 -28.66 -4.86 -21.34
N ILE A 555 -29.23 -5.74 -22.17
CA ILE A 555 -28.73 -7.08 -22.43
C ILE A 555 -27.32 -6.99 -23.01
N ILE A 556 -27.05 -6.15 -24.02
CA ILE A 556 -25.70 -6.03 -24.61
C ILE A 556 -24.63 -5.59 -23.59
N LYS A 557 -25.00 -4.78 -22.60
CA LYS A 557 -24.08 -4.31 -21.54
C LYS A 557 -23.87 -5.36 -20.45
N ASP A 558 -24.90 -6.12 -20.14
CA ASP A 558 -24.88 -7.10 -19.05
C ASP A 558 -24.38 -8.49 -19.49
N ILE A 559 -24.64 -8.89 -20.74
CA ILE A 559 -24.22 -10.17 -21.32
C ILE A 559 -22.70 -10.31 -21.39
N VAL A 560 -21.96 -9.20 -21.44
CA VAL A 560 -20.48 -9.18 -21.35
C VAL A 560 -20.00 -9.45 -19.92
N LYS A 561 -20.79 -9.11 -18.90
CA LYS A 561 -20.43 -9.30 -17.48
C LYS A 561 -20.95 -10.62 -16.92
N ASN A 562 -22.10 -11.08 -17.42
CA ASN A 562 -22.82 -12.26 -16.96
C ASN A 562 -23.04 -13.22 -18.13
N GLU A 563 -21.94 -13.72 -18.71
CA GLU A 563 -21.97 -14.50 -19.97
C GLU A 563 -22.85 -15.76 -19.90
N ASN A 564 -22.93 -16.40 -18.74
CA ASN A 564 -23.74 -17.63 -18.56
C ASN A 564 -25.22 -17.34 -18.27
N LYS A 565 -25.62 -16.08 -18.10
CA LYS A 565 -27.01 -15.74 -17.74
C LYS A 565 -27.95 -15.76 -18.95
N TYR A 566 -27.44 -15.40 -20.13
CA TYR A 566 -28.26 -15.20 -21.33
C TYR A 566 -28.18 -16.40 -22.27
N VAL A 567 -29.34 -16.88 -22.71
CA VAL A 567 -29.47 -17.95 -23.71
C VAL A 567 -30.16 -17.36 -24.93
N LEU A 568 -29.40 -17.15 -26.01
CA LEU A 568 -29.97 -16.74 -27.29
C LEU A 568 -30.58 -17.97 -27.96
N ALA A 569 -31.83 -17.89 -28.40
CA ALA A 569 -32.54 -19.02 -29.01
C ALA A 569 -33.48 -18.55 -30.13
N SER A 570 -33.82 -19.44 -31.06
CA SER A 570 -34.83 -19.20 -32.09
C SER A 570 -35.66 -20.44 -32.36
N PHE A 571 -36.91 -20.21 -32.79
CA PHE A 571 -37.79 -21.27 -33.30
C PHE A 571 -37.53 -21.64 -34.77
N GLU A 572 -36.61 -20.95 -35.44
CA GLU A 572 -36.17 -21.25 -36.80
C GLU A 572 -34.87 -22.05 -36.80
N ASN A 573 -34.65 -22.84 -37.86
CA ASN A 573 -33.36 -23.48 -38.09
C ASN A 573 -32.25 -22.44 -38.28
N ILE A 574 -31.13 -22.61 -37.58
CA ILE A 574 -30.05 -21.65 -37.53
C ILE A 574 -28.99 -21.97 -38.59
N ASN A 575 -28.78 -21.04 -39.52
CA ASN A 575 -27.72 -21.03 -40.51
C ASN A 575 -27.25 -19.58 -40.74
N THR A 576 -26.23 -19.37 -41.59
CA THR A 576 -25.65 -18.04 -41.82
C THR A 576 -26.69 -17.01 -42.31
N GLU A 577 -27.63 -17.43 -43.16
CA GLU A 577 -28.68 -16.56 -43.70
C GLU A 577 -29.71 -16.21 -42.62
N SER A 578 -30.22 -17.19 -41.86
CA SER A 578 -31.20 -16.93 -40.81
C SER A 578 -30.61 -16.11 -39.66
N ILE A 579 -29.36 -16.33 -39.26
CA ILE A 579 -28.67 -15.47 -38.26
C ILE A 579 -28.64 -14.03 -38.73
N SER A 580 -28.27 -13.79 -39.99
CA SER A 580 -28.22 -12.43 -40.54
C SER A 580 -29.59 -11.74 -40.53
N ARG A 581 -30.68 -12.51 -40.58
CA ARG A 581 -32.05 -12.02 -40.62
C ARG A 581 -32.63 -11.77 -39.22
N ILE A 582 -32.37 -12.65 -38.25
CA ILE A 582 -33.03 -12.64 -36.92
C ILE A 582 -32.20 -12.06 -35.79
N ALA A 583 -30.86 -12.01 -35.93
CA ALA A 583 -29.97 -11.61 -34.84
C ALA A 583 -29.46 -10.17 -35.05
N PRO A 584 -29.61 -9.28 -34.05
CA PRO A 584 -28.87 -8.02 -34.02
C PRO A 584 -27.35 -8.24 -34.06
N ILE A 585 -26.61 -7.27 -34.57
CA ILE A 585 -25.15 -7.40 -34.80
C ILE A 585 -24.35 -7.84 -33.56
N GLU A 586 -24.67 -7.36 -32.36
CA GLU A 586 -23.96 -7.75 -31.12
C GLU A 586 -24.24 -9.20 -30.67
N PHE A 587 -25.26 -9.84 -31.24
CA PHE A 587 -25.64 -11.22 -30.96
C PHE A 587 -25.20 -12.20 -32.05
N SER A 588 -24.86 -11.73 -33.25
CA SER A 588 -24.57 -12.60 -34.41
C SER A 588 -23.30 -13.44 -34.25
N SER A 589 -22.37 -13.03 -33.39
CA SER A 589 -21.13 -13.76 -33.07
C SER A 589 -21.27 -14.74 -31.89
N ARG A 590 -22.44 -14.78 -31.24
CA ARG A 590 -22.72 -15.64 -30.08
C ARG A 590 -23.47 -16.90 -30.51
N HIS A 591 -23.34 -17.97 -29.73
CA HIS A 591 -24.04 -19.22 -30.02
C HIS A 591 -25.56 -19.06 -29.81
N ILE A 592 -26.34 -19.23 -30.89
CA ILE A 592 -27.80 -19.23 -30.87
C ILE A 592 -28.30 -20.67 -30.84
N VAL A 593 -29.16 -21.00 -29.88
CA VAL A 593 -29.81 -22.31 -29.78
C VAL A 593 -30.91 -22.41 -30.83
N ASP A 594 -30.72 -23.33 -31.77
CA ASP A 594 -31.73 -23.76 -32.72
C ASP A 594 -32.73 -24.68 -32.01
N LEU A 595 -33.88 -24.14 -31.60
CA LEU A 595 -34.87 -24.91 -30.82
C LEU A 595 -35.52 -26.02 -31.65
N GLN A 596 -35.63 -25.84 -32.96
CA GLN A 596 -36.21 -26.83 -33.86
C GLN A 596 -35.26 -28.03 -34.02
N LYS A 597 -33.96 -27.77 -34.19
CA LYS A 597 -32.95 -28.81 -34.25
C LYS A 597 -32.77 -29.49 -32.89
N ASP A 598 -32.74 -28.72 -31.80
CA ASP A 598 -32.51 -29.22 -30.44
C ASP A 598 -33.68 -30.06 -29.91
N GLU A 599 -34.89 -29.87 -30.45
CA GLU A 599 -36.03 -30.76 -30.18
C GLU A 599 -35.71 -32.23 -30.49
N ASN A 600 -34.98 -32.50 -31.58
CA ASN A 600 -34.54 -33.85 -31.95
C ASN A 600 -33.59 -34.47 -30.92
N SER A 601 -32.90 -33.64 -30.14
CA SER A 601 -32.04 -34.04 -29.00
C SER A 601 -32.74 -33.87 -27.65
N SER A 602 -34.08 -33.82 -27.62
CA SER A 602 -34.86 -33.64 -26.40
C SER A 602 -34.48 -32.36 -25.63
N PHE A 603 -34.12 -31.30 -26.35
CA PHE A 603 -33.71 -30.00 -25.83
C PHE A 603 -32.45 -30.04 -24.95
N LYS A 604 -31.53 -30.97 -25.23
CA LYS A 604 -30.31 -31.17 -24.44
C LYS A 604 -29.45 -29.90 -24.38
N VAL A 605 -29.30 -29.18 -25.50
CA VAL A 605 -28.46 -27.98 -25.57
C VAL A 605 -29.10 -26.80 -24.83
N LEU A 606 -30.41 -26.65 -24.95
CA LEU A 606 -31.16 -25.66 -24.18
C LEU A 606 -31.05 -25.93 -22.67
N PHE A 607 -31.28 -27.17 -22.23
CA PHE A 607 -31.26 -27.52 -20.81
C PHE A 607 -29.86 -27.49 -20.21
N SER A 608 -28.81 -27.84 -20.98
CA SER A 608 -27.42 -27.70 -20.52
C SER A 608 -27.11 -26.24 -20.19
N LYS A 609 -27.51 -25.30 -21.05
CA LYS A 609 -27.33 -23.86 -20.85
C LYS A 609 -28.16 -23.30 -19.70
N LEU A 610 -29.41 -23.76 -19.54
CA LEU A 610 -30.27 -23.31 -18.45
C LEU A 610 -29.81 -23.84 -17.08
N THR A 611 -29.14 -24.99 -17.04
CA THR A 611 -28.69 -25.62 -15.78
C THR A 611 -27.21 -25.42 -15.49
N ASP A 612 -26.46 -24.74 -16.38
CA ASP A 612 -24.99 -24.66 -16.36
C ASP A 612 -24.30 -26.04 -16.34
N SER A 613 -24.99 -27.06 -16.86
CA SER A 613 -24.46 -28.41 -16.95
C SER A 613 -23.51 -28.51 -18.13
N LYS A 614 -22.35 -29.12 -17.92
CA LYS A 614 -21.39 -29.38 -18.99
C LYS A 614 -21.87 -30.57 -19.82
N GLU A 615 -21.92 -30.40 -21.14
CA GLU A 615 -22.27 -31.50 -22.06
C GLU A 615 -21.15 -32.54 -22.18
N TYR A 616 -19.91 -32.11 -21.95
CA TYR A 616 -18.71 -32.92 -22.02
C TYR A 616 -17.93 -32.79 -20.71
N ILE A 617 -17.52 -33.92 -20.16
CA ILE A 617 -16.61 -33.99 -19.01
C ILE A 617 -15.23 -34.28 -19.58
N PHE A 618 -14.31 -33.34 -19.41
CA PHE A 618 -12.90 -33.56 -19.72
C PHE A 618 -12.23 -34.23 -18.53
N SER A 619 -11.31 -35.16 -18.81
CA SER A 619 -10.44 -35.73 -17.77
C SER A 619 -9.61 -34.64 -17.12
N ASP A 620 -9.22 -34.85 -15.87
CA ASP A 620 -8.24 -33.99 -15.20
C ASP A 620 -6.94 -33.94 -16.00
N VAL A 621 -6.25 -32.81 -15.94
CA VAL A 621 -4.94 -32.65 -16.57
C VAL A 621 -3.99 -33.66 -15.95
N ALA A 622 -3.45 -34.56 -16.77
CA ALA A 622 -2.48 -35.55 -16.31
C ALA A 622 -1.25 -34.84 -15.71
N SER A 623 -0.68 -35.42 -14.65
CA SER A 623 0.52 -34.90 -13.98
C SER A 623 1.77 -34.94 -14.85
N GLU A 624 1.73 -35.68 -15.95
CA GLU A 624 2.81 -35.85 -16.90
C GLU A 624 2.39 -35.33 -18.26
N THR A 625 3.24 -34.50 -18.85
CA THR A 625 3.07 -34.08 -20.25
C THR A 625 3.66 -35.18 -21.14
N PRO A 626 2.95 -35.64 -22.18
CA PRO A 626 3.48 -36.65 -23.08
C PRO A 626 4.81 -36.18 -23.68
N VAL A 627 5.87 -36.96 -23.44
CA VAL A 627 7.18 -36.74 -24.06
C VAL A 627 7.06 -37.18 -25.51
N ILE A 628 7.22 -36.22 -26.42
CA ILE A 628 7.26 -36.50 -27.85
C ILE A 628 8.71 -36.77 -28.20
N ASP A 629 9.02 -37.99 -28.65
CA ASP A 629 10.31 -38.27 -29.26
C ASP A 629 10.44 -37.43 -30.54
N PRO A 630 11.47 -36.56 -30.67
CA PRO A 630 11.65 -35.78 -31.87
C PRO A 630 11.85 -36.74 -33.05
N LYS A 631 10.99 -36.64 -34.07
CA LYS A 631 11.18 -37.38 -35.31
C LYS A 631 12.49 -36.92 -35.95
N GLU A 632 13.41 -37.86 -36.11
CA GLU A 632 14.63 -37.62 -36.87
C GLU A 632 14.26 -37.20 -38.30
N ILE A 633 14.74 -36.04 -38.72
CA ILE A 633 14.52 -35.55 -40.08
C ILE A 633 15.34 -36.43 -41.01
N LYS A 634 14.68 -37.36 -41.71
CA LYS A 634 15.34 -38.14 -42.76
C LYS A 634 15.95 -37.17 -43.78
N PRO A 635 17.17 -37.44 -44.28
CA PRO A 635 17.76 -36.65 -45.35
C PRO A 635 16.79 -36.56 -46.51
N PHE A 636 16.67 -35.37 -47.10
CA PHE A 636 15.90 -35.18 -48.32
C PHE A 636 16.49 -36.06 -49.43
N THR A 637 15.66 -36.94 -50.02
CA THR A 637 16.03 -37.78 -51.15
C THR A 637 14.97 -37.65 -52.25
N LEU A 638 15.43 -37.56 -53.50
CA LEU A 638 14.62 -37.57 -54.72
C LEU A 638 14.57 -38.96 -55.39
N LYS A 639 15.03 -40.01 -54.70
CA LYS A 639 14.95 -41.40 -55.17
C LYS A 639 13.64 -42.06 -54.82
#